data_AF-A0A819THE1-F1
#
_entry.id   AF-A0A819THE1-F1
#
_cell.length_a   1.000
_cell.length_b   1.000
_cell.length_c   1.000
_cell.angle_alpha   90.00
_cell.angle_beta   90.00
_cell.angle_gamma   90.00
#
_symmetry.space_group_name_H-M   'P 1'
#
loop_
_entity.id
_entity.type
_entity.pdbx_description
1 polymer ?
#
loop_
_entity_poly.entity_id
_entity_poly.type
_entity_poly.pdbx_seq_one_letter_code
_entity_poly.pdbx_strand_id
1 'polypeptide(L)'
;SPELQSECKMEMVQYCPSLFQQGVSGTIDLRGGRMIHCLLAAARKEKAFGKRCSSVVNSLVRAVDPGSDIRADPLLETVCRPVIDALCPRMKPGDSNVILCLLDNLKNVRMTEDCEDRLMEVAYFLARDWRLIPRLLPTCQKYLENFCQLPKDWSMNQEINGLQVGMYLGCLYQQRQQLDKECRSELKRIMHIRTQAIGLMPEIEDNCLTDLTTCKNPEIKGEKYNKLEEQCKAAVRNFTQMTMSDPTFDFLLMKACEPMIQLFCGNVEGGNENYLIRCLIKHKNEQQMDFRCKAGIDHHQITSMKDEAFLSQQFRKKCIQEINEHCVGRKTKAGVVQCLADLMLRDVLKKENQITEVCRDELKFELLQRSESIDFDSSLAKACRQDIQRFCSARTPGNAEILDCLKDNQNKVSTACYAKLRKREKLDVILPENDYSLMSKCAIIIQKFCSNEKKQNILSCLRRNINQDAMPNLCRRVLYHRLMVLNSNVIFNQGLIDNCQRDINKCCQSEIYDKGFNEDNADGNDNDTEMIDHALAFACQADVLKYCNDIPIGSGKQVQCLLSMGKSVTSQCQNILQKRQELWKSIFNVNNVVDLTEQIRKSNNSSYEFIVILVILCTVFMAGCICGRHVRYNPIMNYDNPITIDHK
;
A
#
# COMPACT_ATOMS: atom_id res chain seq x y z
N SER A 1 7.98 28.29 47.47
CA SER A 1 6.97 27.49 48.20
C SER A 1 7.65 26.86 49.41
N PRO A 2 7.17 27.14 50.64
CA PRO A 2 7.61 26.47 51.87
C PRO A 2 7.38 24.95 51.82
N GLU A 3 6.29 24.51 51.16
CA GLU A 3 5.96 23.09 50.99
C GLU A 3 7.02 22.35 50.16
N LEU A 4 7.57 23.00 49.11
CA LEU A 4 8.66 22.44 48.32
C LEU A 4 9.93 22.25 49.17
N GLN A 5 10.20 23.15 50.12
CA GLN A 5 11.38 23.03 50.99
C GLN A 5 11.20 21.98 52.08
N SER A 6 9.98 21.75 52.56
CA SER A 6 9.72 20.73 53.59
C SER A 6 9.61 19.33 53.01
N GLU A 7 8.85 19.15 51.92
CA GLU A 7 8.49 17.83 51.38
C GLU A 7 9.48 17.28 50.34
N CYS A 8 10.28 18.13 49.68
CA CYS A 8 11.26 17.71 48.67
C CYS A 8 12.71 17.78 49.15
N LYS A 9 12.95 17.96 50.46
CA LYS A 9 14.29 18.22 50.99
C LYS A 9 15.29 17.11 50.65
N MET A 10 14.86 15.84 50.72
CA MET A 10 15.74 14.70 50.43
C MET A 10 16.11 14.67 48.95
N GLU A 11 15.13 14.87 48.07
CA GLU A 11 15.30 14.90 46.62
C GLU A 11 16.19 16.08 46.18
N MET A 12 16.05 17.25 46.82
CA MET A 12 16.93 18.40 46.56
C MET A 12 18.39 18.09 46.89
N VAL A 13 18.65 17.43 48.01
CA VAL A 13 20.01 17.04 48.42
C VAL A 13 20.58 15.98 47.50
N GLN A 14 19.76 14.98 47.15
CA GLN A 14 20.21 13.82 46.38
C GLN A 14 20.41 14.12 44.90
N TYR A 15 19.47 14.81 44.27
CA TYR A 15 19.43 15.00 42.82
C TYR A 15 19.84 16.41 42.37
N CYS A 16 19.77 17.41 43.28
CA CYS A 16 20.09 18.81 42.98
C CYS A 16 21.18 19.41 43.90
N PRO A 17 22.29 18.70 44.19
CA PRO A 17 23.23 19.08 45.24
C PRO A 17 23.92 20.43 44.98
N SER A 18 24.23 20.75 43.72
CA SER A 18 24.89 22.01 43.33
C SER A 18 24.01 23.23 43.61
N LEU A 19 22.71 23.13 43.32
CA LEU A 19 21.73 24.19 43.59
C LEU A 19 21.36 24.27 45.07
N PHE A 20 21.36 23.12 45.77
CA PHE A 20 21.09 23.06 47.19
C PHE A 20 22.20 23.71 48.02
N GLN A 21 23.47 23.48 47.66
CA GLN A 21 24.64 24.04 48.37
C GLN A 21 24.82 25.55 48.13
N GLN A 22 24.46 26.06 46.94
CA GLN A 22 24.45 27.51 46.66
C GLN A 22 23.47 28.29 47.54
N GLY A 23 22.49 27.61 48.16
CA GLY A 23 21.49 28.18 49.06
C GLY A 23 21.95 28.48 50.49
N VAL A 24 23.21 28.24 50.87
CA VAL A 24 23.73 28.57 52.22
C VAL A 24 24.08 30.07 52.35
N SER A 25 24.19 30.81 51.24
CA SER A 25 24.46 32.24 51.25
C SER A 25 23.22 33.08 50.89
N GLY A 26 22.24 33.12 51.81
CA GLY A 26 21.38 34.29 52.10
C GLY A 26 20.45 34.90 51.03
N THR A 27 20.62 34.64 49.74
CA THR A 27 19.73 35.13 48.69
C THR A 27 19.32 33.97 47.82
N ILE A 28 18.16 33.45 48.16
CA ILE A 28 17.31 32.58 47.36
C ILE A 28 17.48 32.89 45.85
N ASP A 29 18.18 32.01 45.17
CA ASP A 29 18.19 31.90 43.71
C ASP A 29 16.96 31.11 43.20
N LEU A 30 15.88 31.09 44.00
CA LEU A 30 14.55 30.62 43.60
C LEU A 30 13.88 31.58 42.61
N ARG A 31 14.46 32.78 42.35
CA ARG A 31 13.87 33.77 41.42
C ARG A 31 13.87 33.33 39.95
N GLY A 32 14.68 32.33 39.59
CA GLY A 32 14.82 31.88 38.21
C GLY A 32 14.36 30.44 37.94
N GLY A 33 13.53 29.82 38.77
CA GLY A 33 12.96 28.48 38.48
C GLY A 33 13.93 27.29 38.47
N ARG A 34 15.24 27.49 38.64
CA ARG A 34 16.26 26.44 38.50
C ARG A 34 16.05 25.20 39.38
N MET A 35 15.70 25.41 40.66
CA MET A 35 15.48 24.31 41.59
C MET A 35 14.27 23.46 41.20
N ILE A 36 13.16 24.10 40.78
CA ILE A 36 11.98 23.35 40.36
C ILE A 36 12.29 22.56 39.08
N HIS A 37 12.97 23.15 38.08
CA HIS A 37 13.40 22.42 36.89
C HIS A 37 14.33 21.23 37.18
N CYS A 38 15.24 21.36 38.14
CA CYS A 38 16.06 20.22 38.56
C CYS A 38 15.20 19.09 39.17
N LEU A 39 14.22 19.44 40.02
CA LEU A 39 13.28 18.45 40.58
C LEU A 39 12.37 17.84 39.50
N LEU A 40 11.93 18.62 38.52
CA LEU A 40 11.16 18.13 37.36
C LEU A 40 12.01 17.13 36.54
N ALA A 41 13.28 17.44 36.31
CA ALA A 41 14.22 16.56 35.63
C ALA A 41 14.46 15.25 36.41
N ALA A 42 14.64 15.34 37.73
CA ALA A 42 14.80 14.19 38.60
C ALA A 42 13.54 13.32 38.62
N ALA A 43 12.36 13.92 38.74
CA ALA A 43 11.08 13.22 38.70
C ALA A 43 10.80 12.52 37.36
N ARG A 44 11.37 13.01 36.26
CA ARG A 44 11.31 12.36 34.94
C ARG A 44 12.25 11.16 34.83
N LYS A 45 13.46 11.25 35.38
CA LYS A 45 14.54 10.27 35.14
C LYS A 45 14.62 9.17 36.21
N GLU A 46 14.23 9.48 37.45
CA GLU A 46 14.53 8.63 38.61
C GLU A 46 13.32 7.84 39.09
N LYS A 47 13.39 6.50 39.01
CA LYS A 47 12.35 5.60 39.54
C LYS A 47 12.13 5.74 41.05
N ALA A 48 13.13 6.20 41.79
CA ALA A 48 13.13 6.31 43.25
C ALA A 48 12.71 7.71 43.75
N PHE A 49 12.12 8.56 42.90
CA PHE A 49 11.66 9.88 43.30
C PHE A 49 10.50 9.77 44.32
N GLY A 50 10.56 10.52 45.43
CA GLY A 50 9.60 10.37 46.52
C GLY A 50 8.18 10.80 46.13
N LYS A 51 7.19 10.00 46.53
CA LYS A 51 5.76 10.26 46.24
C LYS A 51 5.26 11.58 46.84
N ARG A 52 5.74 11.96 48.03
CA ARG A 52 5.36 13.22 48.69
C ARG A 52 5.88 14.42 47.91
N CYS A 53 7.17 14.42 47.57
CA CYS A 53 7.74 15.46 46.73
C CYS A 53 7.07 15.52 45.35
N SER A 54 6.79 14.37 44.72
CA SER A 54 6.08 14.31 43.43
C SER A 54 4.70 14.97 43.50
N SER A 55 3.94 14.74 44.57
CA SER A 55 2.63 15.41 44.77
C SER A 55 2.76 16.93 44.90
N VAL A 56 3.76 17.43 45.63
CA VAL A 56 4.02 18.87 45.77
C VAL A 56 4.47 19.49 44.45
N VAL A 57 5.39 18.83 43.73
CA VAL A 57 5.85 19.28 42.41
C VAL A 57 4.68 19.32 41.42
N ASN A 58 3.85 18.28 41.36
CA ASN A 58 2.65 18.24 40.53
C ASN A 58 1.68 19.37 40.87
N SER A 59 1.45 19.62 42.16
CA SER A 59 0.56 20.69 42.63
C SER A 59 1.09 22.08 42.25
N LEU A 60 2.41 22.28 42.32
CA LEU A 60 3.04 23.53 41.91
C LEU A 60 2.94 23.74 40.38
N VAL A 61 3.21 22.72 39.58
CA VAL A 61 3.06 22.79 38.11
C VAL A 61 1.61 23.10 37.73
N ARG A 62 0.63 22.52 38.42
CA ARG A 62 -0.81 22.84 38.24
C ARG A 62 -1.14 24.29 38.56
N ALA A 63 -0.59 24.82 39.66
CA ALA A 63 -0.88 26.18 40.10
C ALA A 63 -0.23 27.24 39.18
N VAL A 64 0.97 26.95 38.69
CA VAL A 64 1.71 27.84 37.77
C VAL A 64 1.15 27.75 36.35
N ASP A 65 0.68 26.57 35.95
CA ASP A 65 0.17 26.25 34.61
C ASP A 65 1.09 26.76 33.48
N PRO A 66 2.34 26.28 33.43
CA PRO A 66 3.29 26.69 32.40
C PRO A 66 2.84 26.27 30.99
N GLY A 67 1.84 25.39 30.86
CA GLY A 67 1.24 25.01 29.58
C GLY A 67 0.35 26.10 28.96
N SER A 68 -0.26 26.95 29.79
CA SER A 68 -1.13 28.05 29.33
C SER A 68 -0.38 29.31 28.92
N ASP A 69 0.76 29.61 29.54
CA ASP A 69 1.57 30.76 29.17
C ASP A 69 3.03 30.51 29.48
N ILE A 70 3.89 30.62 28.48
CA ILE A 70 5.33 30.45 28.64
C ILE A 70 5.92 31.45 29.65
N ARG A 71 5.30 32.62 29.81
CA ARG A 71 5.73 33.65 30.78
C ARG A 71 5.56 33.22 32.23
N ALA A 72 4.73 32.21 32.50
CA ALA A 72 4.61 31.60 33.81
C ALA A 72 5.89 30.82 34.21
N ASP A 73 6.75 30.52 33.24
CA ASP A 73 8.05 29.90 33.42
C ASP A 73 9.17 30.78 32.83
N PRO A 74 9.71 31.74 33.63
CA PRO A 74 10.73 32.65 33.16
C PRO A 74 12.04 31.97 32.72
N LEU A 75 12.35 30.78 33.26
CA LEU A 75 13.54 30.04 32.87
C LEU A 75 13.35 29.44 31.48
N LEU A 76 12.21 28.77 31.27
CA LEU A 76 11.86 28.22 29.97
C LEU A 76 11.75 29.31 28.91
N GLU A 77 11.11 30.44 29.22
CA GLU A 77 11.01 31.58 28.29
C GLU A 77 12.39 32.08 27.88
N THR A 78 13.31 32.24 28.84
CA THR A 78 14.67 32.73 28.59
C THR A 78 15.47 31.76 27.73
N VAL A 79 15.46 30.47 28.09
CA VAL A 79 16.22 29.42 27.39
C VAL A 79 15.67 29.19 25.99
N CYS A 80 14.35 29.19 25.81
CA CYS A 80 13.71 28.95 24.52
C CYS A 80 13.62 30.19 23.63
N ARG A 81 14.00 31.38 24.09
CA ARG A 81 13.86 32.62 23.30
C ARG A 81 14.45 32.55 21.89
N PRO A 82 15.68 32.04 21.68
CA PRO A 82 16.25 31.92 20.33
C PRO A 82 15.43 31.01 19.42
N VAL A 83 14.82 29.96 19.98
CA VAL A 83 13.97 29.02 19.25
C VAL A 83 12.62 29.65 18.92
N ILE A 84 12.02 30.38 19.87
CA ILE A 84 10.76 31.10 19.68
C ILE A 84 10.90 32.10 18.54
N ASP A 85 11.97 32.89 18.54
CA ASP A 85 12.21 33.90 17.50
C ASP A 85 12.45 33.24 16.12
N ALA A 86 13.07 32.06 16.08
CA ALA A 86 13.40 31.35 14.84
C ALA A 86 12.27 30.48 14.26
N LEU A 87 11.40 29.91 15.11
CA LEU A 87 10.39 28.91 14.73
C LEU A 87 8.95 29.34 15.02
N CYS A 88 8.73 30.19 16.03
CA CYS A 88 7.41 30.63 16.48
C CYS A 88 7.18 32.16 16.40
N PRO A 89 7.68 32.90 15.39
CA PRO A 89 7.71 34.37 15.42
C PRO A 89 6.33 35.04 15.37
N ARG A 90 5.28 34.31 14.94
CA ARG A 90 3.90 34.82 14.82
C ARG A 90 3.03 34.51 16.03
N MET A 91 3.53 33.73 16.99
CA MET A 91 2.76 33.29 18.14
C MET A 91 2.83 34.33 19.25
N LYS A 92 1.66 34.79 19.72
CA LYS A 92 1.58 35.67 20.89
C LYS A 92 1.66 34.83 22.17
N PRO A 93 2.36 35.29 23.22
CA PRO A 93 2.33 34.63 24.53
C PRO A 93 0.91 34.66 25.12
N GLY A 94 0.56 33.62 25.87
CA GLY A 94 -0.81 33.35 26.34
C GLY A 94 -1.60 32.38 25.45
N ASP A 95 -2.69 31.84 25.99
CA ASP A 95 -3.55 30.82 25.38
C ASP A 95 -2.79 29.60 24.83
N SER A 96 -1.68 29.25 25.48
CA SER A 96 -0.78 28.13 25.18
C SER A 96 -0.01 28.23 23.86
N ASN A 97 -0.30 29.22 23.03
CA ASN A 97 0.18 29.34 21.65
C ASN A 97 1.69 29.11 21.49
N VAL A 98 2.52 29.70 22.36
CA VAL A 98 3.98 29.57 22.28
C VAL A 98 4.47 28.18 22.69
N ILE A 99 4.02 27.67 23.85
CA ILE A 99 4.38 26.33 24.34
C ILE A 99 3.99 25.26 23.33
N LEU A 100 2.79 25.39 22.80
CA LEU A 100 2.22 24.53 21.78
C LEU A 100 3.08 24.51 20.50
N CYS A 101 3.50 25.69 20.01
CA CYS A 101 4.39 25.79 18.85
C CYS A 101 5.78 25.18 19.12
N LEU A 102 6.33 25.36 20.32
CA LEU A 102 7.61 24.78 20.72
C LEU A 102 7.52 23.25 20.77
N LEU A 103 6.45 22.70 21.37
CA LEU A 103 6.19 21.26 21.41
C LEU A 103 5.99 20.67 20.02
N ASP A 104 5.31 21.37 19.11
CA ASP A 104 5.15 20.92 17.72
C ASP A 104 6.50 20.91 16.96
N ASN A 105 7.52 21.60 17.47
CA ASN A 105 8.86 21.70 16.89
C ASN A 105 9.96 20.99 17.69
N LEU A 106 9.62 20.08 18.62
CA LEU A 106 10.59 19.45 19.52
C LEU A 106 11.76 18.78 18.76
N LYS A 107 11.47 18.14 17.62
CA LYS A 107 12.47 17.46 16.78
C LYS A 107 12.96 18.29 15.59
N ASN A 108 12.80 19.62 15.64
CA ASN A 108 13.31 20.52 14.62
C ASN A 108 14.82 20.71 14.76
N VAL A 109 15.56 20.78 13.64
CA VAL A 109 17.02 21.04 13.63
C VAL A 109 17.40 22.36 14.30
N ARG A 110 16.50 23.34 14.34
CA ARG A 110 16.71 24.63 15.04
C ARG A 110 16.37 24.59 16.53
N MET A 111 15.92 23.45 17.06
CA MET A 111 15.71 23.28 18.49
C MET A 111 17.07 23.16 19.20
N THR A 112 17.34 24.02 20.16
CA THR A 112 18.56 23.95 20.98
C THR A 112 18.42 22.90 22.07
N GLU A 113 19.49 22.19 22.42
CA GLU A 113 19.50 21.16 23.46
C GLU A 113 18.94 21.67 24.80
N ASP A 114 19.35 22.86 25.25
CA ASP A 114 18.86 23.45 26.49
C ASP A 114 17.34 23.71 26.49
N CYS A 115 16.80 24.23 25.38
CA CYS A 115 15.35 24.45 25.23
C CYS A 115 14.61 23.12 25.16
N GLU A 116 15.11 22.14 24.40
CA GLU A 116 14.52 20.80 24.32
C GLU A 116 14.42 20.17 25.71
N ASP A 117 15.51 20.20 26.50
CA ASP A 117 15.56 19.58 27.82
C ASP A 117 14.57 20.21 28.80
N ARG A 118 14.54 21.56 28.87
CA ARG A 118 13.63 22.31 29.75
C ARG A 118 12.18 22.18 29.30
N LEU A 119 11.93 22.20 28.00
CA LEU A 119 10.59 22.00 27.46
C LEU A 119 10.10 20.57 27.75
N MET A 120 10.98 19.57 27.64
CA MET A 120 10.65 18.18 27.96
C MET A 120 10.37 17.96 29.45
N GLU A 121 10.99 18.73 30.34
CA GLU A 121 10.64 18.72 31.77
C GLU A 121 9.19 19.13 31.96
N VAL A 122 8.76 20.25 31.34
CA VAL A 122 7.37 20.71 31.43
C VAL A 122 6.43 19.74 30.71
N ALA A 123 6.75 19.35 29.47
CA ALA A 123 5.95 18.47 28.62
C ALA A 123 5.65 17.11 29.28
N TYR A 124 6.61 16.56 30.04
CA TYR A 124 6.42 15.32 30.79
C TYR A 124 5.23 15.38 31.75
N PHE A 125 5.05 16.52 32.45
CA PHE A 125 3.93 16.74 33.36
C PHE A 125 2.64 17.09 32.60
N LEU A 126 2.74 17.89 31.53
CA LEU A 126 1.58 18.19 30.66
C LEU A 126 0.97 16.90 30.07
N ALA A 127 1.81 15.94 29.69
CA ALA A 127 1.37 14.66 29.14
C ALA A 127 0.69 13.74 30.17
N ARG A 128 0.88 13.97 31.47
CA ARG A 128 0.36 13.09 32.54
C ARG A 128 -0.87 13.66 33.23
N ASP A 129 -1.17 14.93 33.01
CA ASP A 129 -2.30 15.60 33.61
C ASP A 129 -3.09 16.36 32.54
N TRP A 130 -4.25 15.83 32.20
CA TRP A 130 -5.14 16.45 31.23
C TRP A 130 -5.66 17.84 31.61
N ARG A 131 -5.57 18.26 32.88
CA ARG A 131 -5.88 19.64 33.32
C ARG A 131 -4.86 20.62 32.78
N LEU A 132 -3.64 20.14 32.57
CA LEU A 132 -2.52 20.88 32.02
C LEU A 132 -2.45 20.76 30.48
N ILE A 133 -3.37 20.00 29.86
CA ILE A 133 -3.49 19.91 28.40
C ILE A 133 -4.48 20.99 27.95
N PRO A 134 -3.98 22.14 27.45
CA PRO A 134 -4.84 23.29 27.21
C PRO A 134 -5.89 22.98 26.15
N ARG A 135 -7.10 23.52 26.31
CA ARG A 135 -8.24 23.42 25.36
C ARG A 135 -8.86 22.04 25.16
N LEU A 136 -8.21 20.92 25.48
CA LEU A 136 -8.77 19.57 25.25
C LEU A 136 -10.07 19.35 26.04
N LEU A 137 -10.01 19.48 27.36
CA LEU A 137 -11.15 19.21 28.22
C LEU A 137 -12.37 20.08 27.86
N PRO A 138 -12.28 21.42 27.80
CA PRO A 138 -13.45 22.24 27.47
C PRO A 138 -14.02 21.94 26.07
N THR A 139 -13.18 21.54 25.11
CA THR A 139 -13.63 21.23 23.74
C THR A 139 -14.22 19.83 23.62
N CYS A 140 -13.68 18.85 24.36
CA CYS A 140 -14.02 17.43 24.22
C CYS A 140 -14.90 16.85 25.34
N GLN A 141 -15.26 17.63 26.37
CA GLN A 141 -15.96 17.15 27.56
C GLN A 141 -17.22 16.33 27.25
N LYS A 142 -18.10 16.83 26.37
CA LYS A 142 -19.33 16.11 25.97
C LYS A 142 -19.05 14.73 25.38
N TYR A 143 -17.92 14.57 24.69
CA TYR A 143 -17.54 13.29 24.09
C TYR A 143 -16.96 12.33 25.13
N LEU A 144 -16.18 12.86 26.07
CA LEU A 144 -15.64 12.09 27.19
C LEU A 144 -16.75 11.52 28.07
N GLU A 145 -17.77 12.32 28.38
CA GLU A 145 -18.92 11.88 29.17
C GLU A 145 -19.77 10.84 28.42
N ASN A 146 -20.11 11.10 27.16
CA ASN A 146 -21.06 10.26 26.41
C ASN A 146 -20.43 8.98 25.85
N PHE A 147 -19.16 9.02 25.44
CA PHE A 147 -18.51 7.89 24.76
C PHE A 147 -17.43 7.20 25.62
N CYS A 148 -16.77 7.96 26.50
CA CYS A 148 -15.63 7.45 27.28
C CYS A 148 -15.93 7.27 28.76
N GLN A 149 -17.21 7.36 29.16
CA GLN A 149 -17.70 7.11 30.51
C GLN A 149 -17.01 7.97 31.57
N LEU A 150 -16.66 9.21 31.21
CA LEU A 150 -16.20 10.17 32.21
C LEU A 150 -17.36 10.51 33.17
N PRO A 151 -17.17 10.42 34.49
CA PRO A 151 -18.21 10.79 35.46
C PRO A 151 -18.64 12.24 35.26
N LYS A 152 -19.95 12.50 35.28
CA LYS A 152 -20.50 13.87 35.09
C LYS A 152 -20.19 14.78 36.28
N ASP A 153 -19.95 14.20 37.44
CA ASP A 153 -19.50 14.85 38.68
C ASP A 153 -17.98 14.96 38.78
N TRP A 154 -17.25 14.67 37.70
CA TRP A 154 -15.80 14.78 37.69
C TRP A 154 -15.34 16.19 38.08
N SER A 155 -14.46 16.26 39.08
CA SER A 155 -13.96 17.51 39.65
C SER A 155 -12.46 17.66 39.39
N MET A 156 -12.03 18.90 39.18
CA MET A 156 -10.61 19.27 39.06
C MET A 156 -9.75 18.85 40.27
N ASN A 157 -10.37 18.50 41.40
CA ASN A 157 -9.67 18.12 42.63
C ASN A 157 -9.36 16.62 42.72
N GLN A 158 -9.90 15.78 41.84
CA GLN A 158 -9.58 14.35 41.84
C GLN A 158 -8.15 14.10 41.32
N GLU A 159 -7.45 13.17 41.95
CA GLU A 159 -6.16 12.69 41.44
C GLU A 159 -6.38 11.82 40.21
N ILE A 160 -5.70 12.19 39.11
CA ILE A 160 -5.67 11.44 37.87
C ILE A 160 -4.21 11.13 37.56
N ASN A 161 -3.96 9.91 37.12
CA ASN A 161 -2.63 9.47 36.69
C ASN A 161 -2.51 9.48 35.15
N GLY A 162 -1.27 9.42 34.66
CA GLY A 162 -1.00 9.46 33.22
C GLY A 162 -1.67 8.33 32.43
N LEU A 163 -1.82 7.14 33.03
CA LEU A 163 -2.47 5.99 32.40
C LEU A 163 -3.97 6.25 32.13
N GLN A 164 -4.69 6.86 33.09
CA GLN A 164 -6.08 7.26 32.91
C GLN A 164 -6.23 8.30 31.80
N VAL A 165 -5.35 9.30 31.75
CA VAL A 165 -5.34 10.29 30.65
C VAL A 165 -5.16 9.60 29.30
N GLY A 166 -4.23 8.63 29.23
CA GLY A 166 -4.03 7.77 28.07
C GLY A 166 -5.26 7.02 27.61
N MET A 167 -5.98 6.41 28.56
CA MET A 167 -7.22 5.68 28.27
C MET A 167 -8.28 6.59 27.64
N TYR A 168 -8.47 7.79 28.18
CA TYR A 168 -9.44 8.75 27.64
C TYR A 168 -9.05 9.25 26.25
N LEU A 169 -7.78 9.57 26.01
CA LEU A 169 -7.29 9.95 24.68
C LEU A 169 -7.43 8.81 23.67
N GLY A 170 -7.11 7.58 24.08
CA GLY A 170 -7.31 6.39 23.27
C GLY A 170 -8.78 6.17 22.91
N CYS A 171 -9.70 6.34 23.87
CA CYS A 171 -11.14 6.26 23.62
C CYS A 171 -11.63 7.36 22.66
N LEU A 172 -11.28 8.63 22.89
CA LEU A 172 -11.62 9.73 22.00
C LEU A 172 -11.12 9.46 20.57
N TYR A 173 -9.90 8.91 20.45
CA TYR A 173 -9.31 8.57 19.17
C TYR A 173 -10.05 7.44 18.44
N GLN A 174 -10.53 6.43 19.16
CA GLN A 174 -11.39 5.39 18.60
C GLN A 174 -12.71 5.97 18.07
N GLN A 175 -13.24 6.99 18.75
CA GLN A 175 -14.49 7.67 18.37
C GLN A 175 -14.29 8.89 17.47
N ARG A 176 -13.08 9.12 16.94
CA ARG A 176 -12.70 10.35 16.21
C ARG A 176 -13.64 10.77 15.07
N GLN A 177 -14.31 9.81 14.42
CA GLN A 177 -15.27 10.08 13.35
C GLN A 177 -16.55 10.76 13.85
N GLN A 178 -16.90 10.55 15.12
CA GLN A 178 -18.09 11.09 15.78
C GLN A 178 -17.82 12.42 16.50
N LEU A 179 -16.54 12.84 16.60
CA LEU A 179 -16.14 14.11 17.20
C LEU A 179 -16.37 15.28 16.23
N ASP A 180 -16.70 16.46 16.74
CA ASP A 180 -16.75 17.69 15.94
C ASP A 180 -15.35 18.13 15.48
N LYS A 181 -15.29 19.16 14.62
CA LYS A 181 -14.05 19.64 14.02
C LYS A 181 -13.06 20.12 15.09
N GLU A 182 -13.54 20.82 16.12
CA GLU A 182 -12.72 21.43 17.16
C GLU A 182 -12.11 20.37 18.09
N CYS A 183 -12.92 19.48 18.67
CA CYS A 183 -12.40 18.43 19.56
C CYS A 183 -11.45 17.48 18.80
N ARG A 184 -11.80 17.14 17.55
CA ARG A 184 -10.96 16.30 16.71
C ARG A 184 -9.61 16.96 16.41
N SER A 185 -9.57 18.27 16.21
CA SER A 185 -8.34 19.02 15.96
C SER A 185 -7.44 19.03 17.19
N GLU A 186 -7.99 19.36 18.37
CA GLU A 186 -7.21 19.36 19.61
C GLU A 186 -6.72 17.96 19.98
N LEU A 187 -7.58 16.94 19.85
CA LEU A 187 -7.18 15.54 20.06
C LEU A 187 -6.00 15.14 19.18
N LYS A 188 -6.05 15.43 17.88
CA LYS A 188 -4.94 15.12 16.95
C LYS A 188 -3.66 15.81 17.35
N ARG A 189 -3.77 17.06 17.74
CA ARG A 189 -2.63 17.88 18.15
C ARG A 189 -1.94 17.32 19.39
N ILE A 190 -2.70 16.88 20.38
CA ILE A 190 -2.15 16.28 21.60
C ILE A 190 -1.54 14.91 21.32
N MET A 191 -2.22 14.09 20.52
CA MET A 191 -1.67 12.82 20.07
C MET A 191 -0.36 13.02 19.30
N HIS A 192 -0.29 14.06 18.47
CA HIS A 192 0.92 14.44 17.72
C HIS A 192 2.07 14.86 18.63
N ILE A 193 1.85 15.70 19.63
CA ILE A 193 2.88 16.08 20.61
C ILE A 193 3.42 14.83 21.32
N ARG A 194 2.53 13.92 21.72
CA ARG A 194 2.92 12.68 22.39
C ARG A 194 3.76 11.77 21.51
N THR A 195 3.55 11.75 20.20
CA THR A 195 4.35 10.91 19.29
C THR A 195 5.77 11.43 19.08
N GLN A 196 6.08 12.68 19.47
CA GLN A 196 7.41 13.26 19.28
C GLN A 196 8.48 12.70 20.23
N ALA A 197 8.09 12.15 21.38
CA ALA A 197 9.02 11.52 22.33
C ALA A 197 8.34 10.45 23.18
N ILE A 198 9.05 9.32 23.39
CA ILE A 198 8.54 8.20 24.22
C ILE A 198 8.19 8.65 25.64
N GLY A 199 8.94 9.61 26.20
CA GLY A 199 8.69 10.16 27.54
C GLY A 199 7.38 10.96 27.70
N LEU A 200 6.69 11.22 26.58
CA LEU A 200 5.39 11.89 26.56
C LEU A 200 4.22 10.89 26.45
N MET A 201 4.52 9.59 26.47
CA MET A 201 3.55 8.50 26.37
C MET A 201 3.66 7.60 27.60
N PRO A 202 2.97 7.94 28.72
CA PRO A 202 3.04 7.18 29.96
C PRO A 202 2.73 5.69 29.76
N GLU A 203 1.84 5.36 28.81
CA GLU A 203 1.42 4.00 28.50
C GLU A 203 2.55 3.15 27.90
N ILE A 204 3.52 3.78 27.24
CA ILE A 204 4.72 3.12 26.70
C ILE A 204 5.86 3.25 27.70
N GLU A 205 6.11 4.46 28.20
CA GLU A 205 7.22 4.75 29.09
C GLU A 205 7.17 3.90 30.37
N ASP A 206 6.01 3.81 31.05
CA ASP A 206 5.90 3.04 32.29
C ASP A 206 6.11 1.54 32.06
N ASN A 207 5.63 1.03 30.91
CA ASN A 207 5.77 -0.38 30.52
C ASN A 207 7.15 -0.72 29.94
N CYS A 208 7.90 0.27 29.44
CA CYS A 208 9.18 0.09 28.77
C CYS A 208 10.36 0.70 29.53
N LEU A 209 10.18 1.32 30.69
CA LEU A 209 11.22 2.08 31.40
C LEU A 209 12.49 1.26 31.64
N THR A 210 12.32 -0.01 32.01
CA THR A 210 13.44 -0.94 32.26
C THR A 210 14.22 -1.23 30.98
N ASP A 211 13.54 -1.42 29.86
CA ASP A 211 14.14 -1.65 28.54
C ASP A 211 14.77 -0.36 27.95
N LEU A 212 14.22 0.82 28.27
CA LEU A 212 14.73 2.10 27.79
C LEU A 212 16.08 2.46 28.45
N THR A 213 16.26 2.14 29.74
CA THR A 213 17.53 2.40 30.44
C THR A 213 18.71 1.58 29.94
N THR A 214 18.46 0.44 29.29
CA THR A 214 19.51 -0.40 28.69
C THR A 214 19.84 -0.01 27.24
N CYS A 215 19.08 0.92 26.64
CA CYS A 215 19.23 1.33 25.25
C CYS A 215 20.14 2.56 25.11
N LYS A 216 21.46 2.33 25.03
CA LYS A 216 22.48 3.40 24.86
C LYS A 216 22.48 4.14 23.51
N ASN A 217 21.60 3.81 22.55
CA ASN A 217 21.49 4.54 21.28
C ASN A 217 20.12 4.27 20.61
N PRO A 218 19.32 5.30 20.23
CA PRO A 218 17.94 5.15 19.77
C PRO A 218 17.77 4.86 18.27
N GLU A 219 18.83 4.51 17.52
CA GLU A 219 18.66 3.93 16.18
C GLU A 219 18.11 2.49 16.31
N ILE A 220 16.79 2.39 16.37
CA ILE A 220 16.06 1.13 16.49
C ILE A 220 16.04 0.44 15.12
N LYS A 221 17.02 -0.42 14.86
CA LYS A 221 16.87 -1.51 13.90
C LYS A 221 16.05 -2.63 14.56
N GLY A 222 15.17 -3.29 13.78
CA GLY A 222 14.17 -4.28 14.24
C GLY A 222 14.70 -5.48 15.06
N GLU A 223 16.02 -5.69 15.13
CA GLU A 223 16.64 -6.74 15.94
C GLU A 223 16.53 -6.52 17.46
N LYS A 224 16.30 -5.28 17.92
CA LYS A 224 16.14 -4.99 19.36
C LYS A 224 14.70 -5.15 19.87
N TYR A 225 13.68 -5.06 19.02
CA TYR A 225 12.27 -5.20 19.43
C TYR A 225 11.99 -6.58 20.04
N ASN A 226 12.59 -7.63 19.48
CA ASN A 226 12.43 -8.99 19.98
C ASN A 226 13.00 -9.20 21.39
N LYS A 227 13.89 -8.31 21.84
CA LYS A 227 14.56 -8.36 23.15
C LYS A 227 13.79 -7.61 24.25
N LEU A 228 12.71 -6.91 23.91
CA LEU A 228 11.86 -6.20 24.88
C LEU A 228 11.03 -7.18 25.73
N GLU A 229 10.65 -6.76 26.93
CA GLU A 229 9.69 -7.49 27.77
C GLU A 229 8.30 -7.56 27.10
N GLU A 230 7.50 -8.59 27.39
CA GLU A 230 6.20 -8.78 26.72
C GLU A 230 5.20 -7.65 27.03
N GLN A 231 5.27 -7.02 28.20
CA GLN A 231 4.47 -5.85 28.54
C GLN A 231 4.86 -4.64 27.70
N CYS A 232 6.16 -4.37 27.54
CA CYS A 232 6.66 -3.32 26.66
C CYS A 232 6.29 -3.60 25.19
N LYS A 233 6.45 -4.85 24.71
CA LYS A 233 6.02 -5.25 23.36
C LYS A 233 4.54 -5.03 23.13
N ALA A 234 3.68 -5.37 24.10
CA ALA A 234 2.24 -5.17 24.00
C ALA A 234 1.88 -3.67 23.94
N ALA A 235 2.51 -2.84 24.79
CA ALA A 235 2.32 -1.40 24.78
C ALA A 235 2.76 -0.76 23.45
N VAL A 236 3.96 -1.11 22.97
CA VAL A 236 4.49 -0.67 21.68
C VAL A 236 3.58 -1.14 20.53
N ARG A 237 3.07 -2.39 20.57
CA ARG A 237 2.11 -2.89 19.56
C ARG A 237 0.83 -2.06 19.52
N ASN A 238 0.22 -1.81 20.68
CA ASN A 238 -1.02 -1.05 20.76
C ASN A 238 -0.83 0.39 20.26
N PHE A 239 0.27 1.04 20.65
CA PHE A 239 0.59 2.38 20.19
C PHE A 239 0.91 2.43 18.69
N THR A 240 1.68 1.46 18.20
CA THR A 240 2.02 1.36 16.76
C THR A 240 0.74 1.15 15.94
N GLN A 241 -0.22 0.35 16.42
CA GLN A 241 -1.53 0.19 15.77
C GLN A 241 -2.31 1.51 15.68
N MET A 242 -2.34 2.29 16.77
CA MET A 242 -3.01 3.59 16.78
C MET A 242 -2.32 4.56 15.82
N THR A 243 -1.00 4.65 15.88
CA THR A 243 -0.18 5.55 15.04
C THR A 243 -0.24 5.18 13.56
N MET A 244 -0.23 3.89 13.22
CA MET A 244 -0.35 3.43 11.83
C MET A 244 -1.77 3.57 11.27
N SER A 245 -2.79 3.67 12.13
CA SER A 245 -4.17 3.87 11.68
C SER A 245 -4.44 5.30 11.19
N ASP A 246 -3.55 6.25 11.52
CA ASP A 246 -3.56 7.62 11.05
C ASP A 246 -2.14 8.10 10.73
N PRO A 247 -1.78 8.15 9.45
CA PRO A 247 -0.43 8.49 9.03
C PRO A 247 -0.03 9.94 9.36
N THR A 248 -0.97 10.81 9.75
CA THR A 248 -0.64 12.16 10.20
C THR A 248 0.18 12.19 11.49
N PHE A 249 0.21 11.07 12.23
CA PHE A 249 1.04 10.94 13.42
C PHE A 249 2.52 10.65 13.14
N ASP A 250 2.88 10.31 11.90
CA ASP A 250 4.27 10.32 11.47
C ASP A 250 4.70 11.78 11.21
N PHE A 251 5.17 12.44 12.27
CA PHE A 251 5.60 13.83 12.22
C PHE A 251 6.69 14.07 11.18
N LEU A 252 7.67 13.17 11.10
CA LEU A 252 8.79 13.33 10.18
C LEU A 252 8.29 13.26 8.73
N LEU A 253 7.38 12.32 8.44
CA LEU A 253 6.72 12.22 7.14
C LEU A 253 5.90 13.47 6.82
N MET A 254 4.99 13.87 7.71
CA MET A 254 4.09 15.01 7.47
C MET A 254 4.87 16.31 7.28
N LYS A 255 5.90 16.54 8.09
CA LYS A 255 6.75 17.72 7.96
C LYS A 255 7.58 17.72 6.68
N ALA A 256 8.12 16.56 6.29
CA ALA A 256 8.84 16.44 5.03
C ALA A 256 7.90 16.65 3.83
N CYS A 257 6.66 16.18 3.93
CA CYS A 257 5.67 16.24 2.87
C CYS A 257 4.79 17.49 2.86
N GLU A 258 4.83 18.36 3.87
CA GLU A 258 4.04 19.59 3.93
C GLU A 258 4.03 20.41 2.62
N PRO A 259 5.17 20.73 1.98
CA PRO A 259 5.16 21.45 0.71
C PRO A 259 4.53 20.63 -0.43
N MET A 260 4.68 19.30 -0.40
CA MET A 260 4.15 18.40 -1.42
C MET A 260 2.65 18.16 -1.27
N ILE A 261 2.13 18.19 -0.04
CA ILE A 261 0.70 18.11 0.25
C ILE A 261 -0.02 19.30 -0.38
N GLN A 262 0.52 20.51 -0.19
CA GLN A 262 -0.05 21.71 -0.78
C GLN A 262 0.00 21.67 -2.32
N LEU A 263 1.10 21.14 -2.88
CA LEU A 263 1.30 21.06 -4.32
C LEU A 263 0.39 20.02 -5.01
N PHE A 264 0.32 18.80 -4.48
CA PHE A 264 -0.35 17.68 -5.16
C PHE A 264 -1.74 17.35 -4.62
N CYS A 265 -1.99 17.59 -3.34
CA CYS A 265 -3.19 17.08 -2.65
C CYS A 265 -4.18 18.17 -2.25
N GLY A 266 -3.78 19.45 -2.30
CA GLY A 266 -4.59 20.61 -1.91
C GLY A 266 -4.86 20.68 -0.39
N ASN A 267 -5.60 21.71 0.03
CA ASN A 267 -6.02 21.84 1.43
C ASN A 267 -7.06 20.78 1.76
N VAL A 268 -6.65 19.72 2.44
CA VAL A 268 -7.53 18.65 2.92
C VAL A 268 -8.34 19.16 4.13
N GLU A 269 -9.26 20.09 3.89
CA GLU A 269 -10.25 20.48 4.88
C GLU A 269 -11.40 19.47 4.88
N GLY A 270 -11.45 18.62 5.91
CA GLY A 270 -12.59 17.75 6.17
C GLY A 270 -12.49 16.35 5.58
N GLY A 271 -11.80 15.45 6.30
CA GLY A 271 -12.50 14.21 6.64
C GLY A 271 -12.08 12.89 6.00
N ASN A 272 -10.89 12.75 5.39
CA ASN A 272 -10.29 11.42 5.21
C ASN A 272 -8.76 11.48 5.11
N GLU A 273 -8.08 11.45 6.25
CA GLU A 273 -6.62 11.42 6.41
C GLU A 273 -5.95 10.27 5.64
N ASN A 274 -6.72 9.23 5.38
CA ASN A 274 -6.33 8.07 4.60
C ASN A 274 -6.18 8.38 3.10
N TYR A 275 -6.85 9.42 2.61
CA TYR A 275 -6.70 9.89 1.24
C TYR A 275 -5.40 10.67 1.05
N LEU A 276 -4.90 11.33 2.10
CA LEU A 276 -3.69 12.15 2.05
C LEU A 276 -2.46 11.32 1.67
N ILE A 277 -2.21 10.21 2.39
CA ILE A 277 -1.10 9.31 2.04
C ILE A 277 -1.32 8.64 0.69
N ARG A 278 -2.55 8.28 0.34
CA ARG A 278 -2.84 7.72 -0.99
C ARG A 278 -2.50 8.69 -2.11
N CYS A 279 -2.83 9.96 -1.93
CA CYS A 279 -2.46 11.04 -2.83
C CYS A 279 -0.94 11.17 -2.91
N LEU A 280 -0.25 11.28 -1.78
CA LEU A 280 1.22 11.37 -1.74
C LEU A 280 1.89 10.16 -2.42
N ILE A 281 1.43 8.94 -2.17
CA ILE A 281 1.91 7.72 -2.83
C ILE A 281 1.69 7.78 -4.34
N LYS A 282 0.54 8.28 -4.80
CA LYS A 282 0.25 8.43 -6.24
C LYS A 282 1.22 9.39 -6.93
N HIS A 283 1.61 10.46 -6.25
CA HIS A 283 2.48 11.51 -6.80
C HIS A 283 3.98 11.34 -6.45
N LYS A 284 4.36 10.34 -5.64
CA LYS A 284 5.72 10.21 -5.09
C LYS A 284 6.86 10.06 -6.10
N ASN A 285 6.54 9.67 -7.33
CA ASN A 285 7.50 9.48 -8.41
C ASN A 285 7.50 10.63 -9.44
N GLU A 286 6.73 11.69 -9.21
CA GLU A 286 6.76 12.88 -10.04
C GLU A 286 8.03 13.69 -9.82
N GLN A 287 8.50 14.38 -10.87
CA GLN A 287 9.76 15.14 -10.83
C GLN A 287 9.75 16.27 -9.79
N GLN A 288 8.58 16.82 -9.49
CA GLN A 288 8.39 17.89 -8.51
C GLN A 288 8.34 17.38 -7.07
N MET A 289 8.36 16.06 -6.84
CA MET A 289 8.32 15.47 -5.50
C MET A 289 9.64 15.73 -4.74
N ASP A 290 9.53 16.29 -3.54
CA ASP A 290 10.67 16.50 -2.64
C ASP A 290 11.30 15.17 -2.22
N PHE A 291 12.63 15.11 -2.22
CA PHE A 291 13.37 13.89 -1.90
C PHE A 291 13.13 13.40 -0.47
N ARG A 292 12.98 14.30 0.52
CA ARG A 292 12.74 13.92 1.91
C ARG A 292 11.31 13.41 2.07
N CYS A 293 10.34 14.06 1.44
CA CYS A 293 8.97 13.56 1.39
C CYS A 293 8.91 12.18 0.74
N LYS A 294 9.54 12.01 -0.41
CA LYS A 294 9.63 10.71 -1.11
C LYS A 294 10.24 9.63 -0.22
N ALA A 295 11.38 9.91 0.41
CA ALA A 295 12.03 8.95 1.31
C ALA A 295 11.14 8.59 2.51
N GLY A 296 10.40 9.57 3.07
CA GLY A 296 9.41 9.32 4.10
C GLY A 296 8.26 8.44 3.61
N ILE A 297 7.72 8.69 2.42
CA ILE A 297 6.64 7.89 1.83
C ILE A 297 7.13 6.46 1.59
N ASP A 298 8.33 6.28 1.03
CA ASP A 298 8.92 4.97 0.81
C ASP A 298 9.13 4.24 2.15
N HIS A 299 9.59 4.94 3.19
CA HIS A 299 9.71 4.39 4.54
C HIS A 299 8.34 3.93 5.07
N HIS A 300 7.31 4.78 4.96
CA HIS A 300 5.94 4.47 5.38
C HIS A 300 5.36 3.24 4.64
N GLN A 301 5.58 3.13 3.33
CA GLN A 301 5.15 1.97 2.55
C GLN A 301 5.93 0.71 2.95
N ILE A 302 7.24 0.80 3.19
CA ILE A 302 8.06 -0.33 3.66
C ILE A 302 7.55 -0.83 5.01
N THR A 303 7.36 0.06 5.98
CA THR A 303 6.92 -0.31 7.34
C THR A 303 5.50 -0.87 7.33
N SER A 304 4.58 -0.24 6.59
CA SER A 304 3.19 -0.71 6.43
C SER A 304 3.09 -2.11 5.81
N MET A 305 4.04 -2.48 4.94
CA MET A 305 4.02 -3.76 4.21
C MET A 305 4.85 -4.88 4.86
N LYS A 306 5.92 -4.55 5.59
CA LYS A 306 6.82 -5.53 6.22
C LYS A 306 6.31 -6.07 7.55
N ASP A 307 5.40 -5.36 8.22
CA ASP A 307 5.10 -5.68 9.60
C ASP A 307 4.30 -6.99 9.76
N GLU A 308 4.90 -7.95 10.48
CA GLU A 308 4.39 -9.31 10.63
C GLU A 308 3.17 -9.38 11.56
N ALA A 309 2.85 -8.29 12.28
CA ALA A 309 1.80 -8.26 13.30
C ALA A 309 0.56 -7.40 12.93
N PHE A 310 0.58 -6.63 11.84
CA PHE A 310 -0.41 -5.55 11.67
C PHE A 310 -1.06 -5.53 10.29
N LEU A 311 -2.34 -5.94 10.23
CA LEU A 311 -3.23 -5.53 9.14
C LEU A 311 -3.59 -4.07 9.36
N SER A 312 -3.41 -3.20 8.36
CA SER A 312 -3.87 -1.81 8.48
C SER A 312 -5.36 -1.81 8.86
N GLN A 313 -5.76 -0.97 9.82
CA GLN A 313 -7.12 -1.00 10.38
C GLN A 313 -8.18 -0.85 9.27
N GLN A 314 -7.86 -0.09 8.22
CA GLN A 314 -8.75 0.12 7.08
C GLN A 314 -8.80 -1.07 6.12
N PHE A 315 -7.64 -1.65 5.77
CA PHE A 315 -7.61 -2.85 4.94
C PHE A 315 -8.38 -3.96 5.63
N ARG A 316 -8.13 -4.17 6.93
CA ARG A 316 -8.90 -5.12 7.74
C ARG A 316 -10.38 -4.76 7.74
N LYS A 317 -10.76 -3.51 8.01
CA LYS A 317 -12.18 -3.11 8.05
C LYS A 317 -12.91 -3.35 6.73
N LYS A 318 -12.26 -3.08 5.59
CA LYS A 318 -12.87 -3.22 4.25
C LYS A 318 -12.89 -4.67 3.74
N CYS A 319 -11.98 -5.51 4.22
CA CYS A 319 -11.86 -6.92 3.79
C CYS A 319 -12.17 -7.92 4.91
N ILE A 320 -12.76 -7.50 6.03
CA ILE A 320 -12.89 -8.36 7.23
C ILE A 320 -13.69 -9.63 6.95
N GLN A 321 -14.69 -9.52 6.08
CA GLN A 321 -15.56 -10.63 5.71
C GLN A 321 -14.74 -11.72 5.00
N GLU A 322 -14.07 -11.37 3.90
CA GLU A 322 -13.28 -12.30 3.10
C GLU A 322 -12.08 -12.86 3.88
N ILE A 323 -11.48 -12.05 4.75
CA ILE A 323 -10.39 -12.48 5.62
C ILE A 323 -10.84 -13.62 6.53
N ASN A 324 -12.01 -13.47 7.16
CA ASN A 324 -12.55 -14.45 8.09
C ASN A 324 -13.09 -15.70 7.37
N GLU A 325 -13.63 -15.55 6.17
CA GLU A 325 -14.20 -16.66 5.41
C GLU A 325 -13.13 -17.50 4.68
N HIS A 326 -12.10 -16.85 4.11
CA HIS A 326 -11.19 -17.51 3.17
C HIS A 326 -9.71 -17.47 3.55
N CYS A 327 -9.28 -16.57 4.43
CA CYS A 327 -7.87 -16.38 4.78
C CYS A 327 -7.55 -16.68 6.25
N VAL A 328 -8.30 -17.62 6.85
CA VAL A 328 -8.13 -18.05 8.25
C VAL A 328 -6.70 -18.54 8.50
N GLY A 329 -6.12 -18.12 9.63
CA GLY A 329 -4.78 -18.52 10.07
C GLY A 329 -3.63 -17.68 9.49
N ARG A 330 -3.89 -16.74 8.56
CA ARG A 330 -2.89 -15.77 8.11
C ARG A 330 -2.70 -14.68 9.16
N LYS A 331 -1.48 -14.57 9.71
CA LYS A 331 -1.13 -13.62 10.79
C LYS A 331 -0.59 -12.28 10.29
N THR A 332 -0.01 -12.24 9.10
CA THR A 332 0.69 -11.06 8.55
C THR A 332 -0.15 -10.34 7.48
N LYS A 333 0.00 -9.02 7.34
CA LYS A 333 -0.64 -8.26 6.24
C LYS A 333 -0.27 -8.83 4.88
N ALA A 334 1.02 -9.07 4.65
CA ALA A 334 1.52 -9.64 3.40
C ALA A 334 0.89 -11.03 3.10
N GLY A 335 0.71 -11.87 4.11
CA GLY A 335 0.08 -13.18 3.97
C GLY A 335 -1.41 -13.09 3.63
N VAL A 336 -2.13 -12.13 4.23
CA VAL A 336 -3.53 -11.87 3.92
C VAL A 336 -3.69 -11.27 2.52
N VAL A 337 -2.89 -10.25 2.17
CA VAL A 337 -2.90 -9.65 0.82
C VAL A 337 -2.60 -10.70 -0.23
N GLN A 338 -1.64 -11.61 0.01
CA GLN A 338 -1.38 -12.72 -0.91
C GLN A 338 -2.59 -13.66 -1.04
N CYS A 339 -3.17 -14.09 0.08
CA CYS A 339 -4.35 -14.96 0.07
C CYS A 339 -5.53 -14.33 -0.71
N LEU A 340 -5.82 -13.05 -0.45
CA LEU A 340 -6.86 -12.31 -1.15
C LEU A 340 -6.51 -12.09 -2.63
N ALA A 341 -5.24 -11.91 -2.99
CA ALA A 341 -4.80 -11.86 -4.39
C ALA A 341 -5.04 -13.18 -5.12
N ASP A 342 -4.76 -14.31 -4.47
CA ASP A 342 -4.99 -15.64 -5.04
C ASP A 342 -6.50 -15.93 -5.20
N LEU A 343 -7.34 -15.46 -4.26
CA LEU A 343 -8.80 -15.48 -4.38
C LEU A 343 -9.28 -14.60 -5.53
N MET A 344 -8.76 -13.37 -5.63
CA MET A 344 -9.11 -12.44 -6.72
C MET A 344 -8.73 -13.00 -8.09
N LEU A 345 -7.60 -13.70 -8.17
CA LEU A 345 -7.16 -14.40 -9.36
C LEU A 345 -8.11 -15.54 -9.74
N ARG A 346 -8.57 -16.33 -8.76
CA ARG A 346 -9.56 -17.39 -8.98
C ARG A 346 -10.91 -16.84 -9.43
N ASP A 347 -11.37 -15.74 -8.84
CA ASP A 347 -12.61 -15.08 -9.24
C ASP A 347 -12.60 -14.72 -10.74
N VAL A 348 -11.49 -14.17 -11.24
CA VAL A 348 -11.37 -13.85 -12.67
C VAL A 348 -11.27 -15.11 -13.53
N LEU A 349 -10.46 -16.09 -13.15
CA LEU A 349 -10.23 -17.31 -13.94
C LEU A 349 -11.45 -18.25 -13.98
N LYS A 350 -12.16 -18.39 -12.86
CA LYS A 350 -13.31 -19.28 -12.71
C LYS A 350 -14.66 -18.57 -12.84
N LYS A 351 -14.66 -17.25 -13.05
CA LYS A 351 -15.86 -16.41 -13.07
C LYS A 351 -16.66 -16.51 -11.76
N GLU A 352 -15.94 -16.61 -10.64
CA GLU A 352 -16.46 -16.59 -9.27
C GLU A 352 -16.47 -15.15 -8.74
N ASN A 353 -17.19 -14.90 -7.65
CA ASN A 353 -17.25 -13.57 -7.00
C ASN A 353 -17.12 -13.69 -5.48
N GLN A 354 -16.02 -14.29 -5.02
CA GLN A 354 -15.74 -14.51 -3.58
C GLN A 354 -15.36 -13.21 -2.86
N ILE A 355 -14.82 -12.21 -3.56
CA ILE A 355 -14.43 -10.92 -2.97
C ILE A 355 -15.45 -9.81 -3.31
N THR A 356 -15.85 -9.02 -2.31
CA THR A 356 -16.69 -7.84 -2.50
C THR A 356 -15.97 -6.76 -3.31
N GLU A 357 -16.71 -5.89 -4.01
CA GLU A 357 -16.11 -4.79 -4.77
C GLU A 357 -15.29 -3.83 -3.88
N VAL A 358 -15.78 -3.58 -2.65
CA VAL A 358 -15.09 -2.74 -1.65
C VAL A 358 -13.74 -3.34 -1.26
N CYS A 359 -13.69 -4.64 -0.96
CA CYS A 359 -12.43 -5.29 -0.64
C CYS A 359 -11.52 -5.39 -1.89
N ARG A 360 -12.07 -5.66 -3.08
CA ARG A 360 -11.29 -5.70 -4.32
C ARG A 360 -10.57 -4.38 -4.58
N ASP A 361 -11.27 -3.25 -4.49
CA ASP A 361 -10.66 -1.94 -4.75
C ASP A 361 -9.59 -1.59 -3.70
N GLU A 362 -9.79 -2.00 -2.45
CA GLU A 362 -8.77 -1.86 -1.41
C GLU A 362 -7.54 -2.76 -1.67
N LEU A 363 -7.78 -4.01 -2.05
CA LEU A 363 -6.73 -4.97 -2.40
C LEU A 363 -5.91 -4.52 -3.60
N LYS A 364 -6.54 -3.93 -4.62
CA LYS A 364 -5.83 -3.38 -5.79
C LYS A 364 -4.81 -2.34 -5.40
N PHE A 365 -5.17 -1.45 -4.48
CA PHE A 365 -4.24 -0.44 -3.99
C PHE A 365 -3.02 -1.09 -3.31
N GLU A 366 -3.22 -2.09 -2.46
CA GLU A 366 -2.13 -2.83 -1.82
C GLU A 366 -1.26 -3.61 -2.84
N LEU A 367 -1.88 -4.21 -3.86
CA LEU A 367 -1.16 -4.95 -4.90
C LEU A 367 -0.38 -4.05 -5.86
N LEU A 368 -0.89 -2.85 -6.14
CA LEU A 368 -0.22 -1.85 -6.97
C LEU A 368 1.02 -1.30 -6.26
N GLN A 369 0.95 -1.09 -4.95
CA GLN A 369 2.15 -0.75 -4.17
C GLN A 369 3.17 -1.87 -4.24
N ARG A 370 2.76 -3.13 -4.01
CA ARG A 370 3.66 -4.29 -4.13
C ARG A 370 4.26 -4.47 -5.53
N SER A 371 3.68 -3.91 -6.60
CA SER A 371 4.23 -4.06 -7.97
C SER A 371 5.19 -2.95 -8.32
N GLU A 372 5.21 -1.90 -7.52
CA GLU A 372 6.09 -0.78 -7.72
C GLU A 372 7.52 -1.06 -7.27
N SER A 373 7.71 -1.68 -6.10
CA SER A 373 9.05 -2.00 -5.61
C SER A 373 9.08 -3.38 -5.00
N ILE A 374 10.17 -4.10 -5.28
CA ILE A 374 10.46 -5.38 -4.66
C ILE A 374 10.61 -5.26 -3.14
N ASP A 375 10.98 -4.08 -2.63
CA ASP A 375 11.15 -3.84 -1.18
C ASP A 375 9.84 -3.96 -0.39
N PHE A 376 8.70 -3.79 -1.06
CA PHE A 376 7.37 -3.95 -0.49
C PHE A 376 6.88 -5.41 -0.51
N ASP A 377 7.63 -6.31 -1.15
CA ASP A 377 7.38 -7.76 -1.13
C ASP A 377 8.57 -8.49 -0.49
N SER A 378 8.56 -8.57 0.83
CA SER A 378 9.61 -9.23 1.63
C SER A 378 9.89 -10.67 1.18
N SER A 379 8.87 -11.40 0.72
CA SER A 379 9.00 -12.79 0.27
C SER A 379 9.77 -12.87 -1.05
N LEU A 380 9.39 -12.05 -2.04
CA LEU A 380 10.06 -11.96 -3.32
C LEU A 380 11.48 -11.37 -3.19
N ALA A 381 11.64 -10.32 -2.39
CA ALA A 381 12.95 -9.70 -2.12
C ALA A 381 13.94 -10.68 -1.47
N LYS A 382 13.47 -11.52 -0.53
CA LYS A 382 14.30 -12.57 0.08
C LYS A 382 14.70 -13.63 -0.96
N ALA A 383 13.77 -14.09 -1.78
CA ALA A 383 14.02 -15.10 -2.80
C ALA A 383 14.98 -14.62 -3.90
N CYS A 384 14.86 -13.36 -4.32
CA CYS A 384 15.64 -12.77 -5.41
C CYS A 384 16.89 -12.00 -4.95
N ARG A 385 17.25 -12.03 -3.66
CA ARG A 385 18.31 -11.16 -3.11
C ARG A 385 19.64 -11.26 -3.86
N GLN A 386 20.09 -12.49 -4.13
CA GLN A 386 21.36 -12.73 -4.83
C GLN A 386 21.27 -12.34 -6.30
N ASP A 387 20.13 -12.62 -6.93
CA ASP A 387 19.87 -12.30 -8.34
C ASP A 387 19.85 -10.79 -8.59
N ILE A 388 19.28 -10.01 -7.66
CA ILE A 388 19.29 -8.55 -7.72
C ILE A 388 20.72 -8.02 -7.70
N GLN A 389 21.57 -8.52 -6.79
CA GLN A 389 22.97 -8.11 -6.70
C GLN A 389 23.75 -8.47 -7.97
N ARG A 390 23.45 -9.64 -8.56
CA ARG A 390 24.17 -10.16 -9.71
C ARG A 390 23.77 -9.49 -11.03
N PHE A 391 22.47 -9.22 -11.23
CA PHE A 391 21.94 -8.79 -12.53
C PHE A 391 21.37 -7.38 -12.53
N CYS A 392 20.95 -6.84 -11.37
CA CYS A 392 20.15 -5.61 -11.28
C CYS A 392 20.76 -4.54 -10.35
N SER A 393 22.03 -4.65 -9.97
CA SER A 393 22.70 -3.73 -9.03
C SER A 393 22.77 -2.28 -9.51
N ALA A 394 22.73 -2.04 -10.82
CA ALA A 394 22.71 -0.70 -11.41
C ALA A 394 21.33 -0.01 -11.38
N ARG A 395 20.27 -0.72 -10.97
CA ARG A 395 18.90 -0.21 -10.95
C ARG A 395 18.54 0.31 -9.56
N THR A 396 17.86 1.45 -9.49
CA THR A 396 17.32 1.98 -8.24
C THR A 396 16.01 1.30 -7.88
N PRO A 397 15.75 1.00 -6.60
CA PRO A 397 14.42 0.56 -6.14
C PRO A 397 13.33 1.60 -6.46
N GLY A 398 12.09 1.12 -6.69
CA GLY A 398 10.95 1.94 -7.12
C GLY A 398 10.69 1.95 -8.62
N ASN A 399 9.54 2.50 -9.03
CA ASN A 399 9.08 2.54 -10.43
C ASN A 399 9.08 1.20 -11.20
N ALA A 400 8.99 0.09 -10.47
CA ALA A 400 9.13 -1.28 -10.94
C ALA A 400 10.49 -1.60 -11.60
N GLU A 401 11.53 -0.77 -11.48
CA GLU A 401 12.78 -0.94 -12.23
C GLU A 401 13.53 -2.24 -11.89
N ILE A 402 13.62 -2.61 -10.60
CA ILE A 402 14.24 -3.88 -10.20
C ILE A 402 13.37 -5.06 -10.63
N LEU A 403 12.04 -4.95 -10.50
CA LEU A 403 11.12 -6.02 -10.89
C LEU A 403 11.18 -6.27 -12.40
N ASP A 404 11.20 -5.21 -13.21
CA ASP A 404 11.35 -5.31 -14.66
C ASP A 404 12.72 -5.89 -15.04
N CYS A 405 13.80 -5.49 -14.35
CA CYS A 405 15.13 -6.09 -14.58
C CYS A 405 15.18 -7.59 -14.26
N LEU A 406 14.51 -8.03 -13.20
CA LEU A 406 14.41 -9.46 -12.86
C LEU A 406 13.58 -10.22 -13.90
N LYS A 407 12.49 -9.63 -14.41
CA LYS A 407 11.69 -10.21 -15.52
C LYS A 407 12.52 -10.33 -16.80
N ASP A 408 13.31 -9.29 -17.11
CA ASP A 408 14.24 -9.35 -18.24
C ASP A 408 15.32 -10.43 -18.04
N ASN A 409 15.73 -10.75 -16.81
CA ASN A 409 16.74 -11.78 -16.55
C ASN A 409 16.14 -13.10 -16.05
N GLN A 410 14.84 -13.35 -16.28
CA GLN A 410 14.11 -14.45 -15.67
C GLN A 410 14.72 -15.84 -15.95
N ASN A 411 15.40 -16.04 -17.09
CA ASN A 411 16.06 -17.32 -17.41
C ASN A 411 17.44 -17.50 -16.74
N LYS A 412 17.93 -16.49 -16.03
CA LYS A 412 19.25 -16.45 -15.38
C LYS A 412 19.16 -16.36 -13.87
N VAL A 413 17.99 -16.03 -13.32
CA VAL A 413 17.79 -15.94 -11.87
C VAL A 413 17.70 -17.33 -11.25
N SER A 414 17.91 -17.41 -9.94
CA SER A 414 17.75 -18.64 -9.16
C SER A 414 16.34 -19.24 -9.29
N THR A 415 16.22 -20.56 -9.13
CA THR A 415 14.93 -21.28 -9.15
C THR A 415 13.93 -20.71 -8.14
N ALA A 416 14.40 -20.34 -6.95
CA ALA A 416 13.58 -19.74 -5.91
C ALA A 416 13.03 -18.37 -6.31
N CYS A 417 13.88 -17.51 -6.90
CA CYS A 417 13.45 -16.21 -7.43
C CYS A 417 12.47 -16.38 -8.59
N TYR A 418 12.81 -17.25 -9.56
CA TYR A 418 11.99 -17.55 -10.72
C TYR A 418 10.57 -17.98 -10.34
N ALA A 419 10.43 -18.90 -9.39
CA ALA A 419 9.12 -19.40 -8.95
C ALA A 419 8.24 -18.29 -8.37
N LYS A 420 8.80 -17.39 -7.57
CA LYS A 420 8.06 -16.24 -7.00
C LYS A 420 7.76 -15.18 -8.07
N LEU A 421 8.70 -14.93 -8.98
CA LEU A 421 8.53 -13.97 -10.08
C LEU A 421 7.43 -14.40 -11.05
N ARG A 422 7.38 -15.69 -11.41
CA ARG A 422 6.29 -16.27 -12.23
C ARG A 422 4.91 -16.04 -11.63
N LYS A 423 4.75 -16.23 -10.31
CA LYS A 423 3.47 -15.94 -9.63
C LYS A 423 3.07 -14.48 -9.75
N ARG A 424 4.04 -13.57 -9.68
CA ARG A 424 3.82 -12.12 -9.86
C ARG A 424 3.39 -11.79 -11.28
N GLU A 425 4.09 -12.32 -12.29
CA GLU A 425 3.75 -12.08 -13.69
C GLU A 425 2.36 -12.59 -14.07
N LYS A 426 1.95 -13.74 -13.51
CA LYS A 426 0.60 -14.26 -13.65
C LYS A 426 -0.44 -13.25 -13.16
N LEU A 427 -0.23 -12.66 -11.99
CA LEU A 427 -1.10 -11.61 -11.44
C LEU A 427 -1.09 -10.36 -12.33
N ASP A 428 0.08 -9.93 -12.81
CA ASP A 428 0.23 -8.73 -13.64
C ASP A 428 -0.52 -8.86 -14.99
N VAL A 429 -0.60 -10.06 -15.54
CA VAL A 429 -1.29 -10.30 -16.82
C VAL A 429 -2.81 -10.48 -16.65
N ILE A 430 -3.24 -11.22 -15.64
CA ILE A 430 -4.67 -11.47 -15.41
C ILE A 430 -5.36 -10.27 -14.76
N LEU A 431 -4.64 -9.52 -13.93
CA LEU A 431 -5.10 -8.31 -13.24
C LEU A 431 -4.23 -7.09 -13.62
N PRO A 432 -4.30 -6.61 -14.88
CA PRO A 432 -3.38 -5.59 -15.39
C PRO A 432 -3.48 -4.23 -14.69
N GLU A 433 -4.59 -3.95 -14.03
CA GLU A 433 -4.77 -2.79 -13.16
C GLU A 433 -3.81 -2.76 -11.95
N ASN A 434 -3.26 -3.92 -11.58
CA ASN A 434 -2.34 -4.08 -10.46
C ASN A 434 -0.86 -4.13 -10.89
N ASP A 435 -0.59 -4.06 -12.20
CA ASP A 435 0.76 -4.01 -12.75
C ASP A 435 1.24 -2.55 -12.81
N TYR A 436 2.01 -2.13 -11.79
CA TYR A 436 2.52 -0.77 -11.71
C TYR A 436 3.32 -0.38 -12.96
N SER A 437 4.15 -1.28 -13.51
CA SER A 437 4.98 -0.97 -14.68
C SER A 437 4.11 -0.66 -15.89
N LEU A 438 3.07 -1.45 -16.14
CA LEU A 438 2.11 -1.21 -17.21
C LEU A 438 1.32 0.08 -16.97
N MET A 439 0.71 0.21 -15.78
CA MET A 439 -0.17 1.34 -15.46
C MET A 439 0.57 2.68 -15.49
N SER A 440 1.82 2.72 -15.03
CA SER A 440 2.65 3.94 -15.04
C SER A 440 3.19 4.26 -16.44
N LYS A 441 3.84 3.30 -17.11
CA LYS A 441 4.49 3.54 -18.41
C LYS A 441 3.47 3.77 -19.53
N CYS A 442 2.25 3.25 -19.39
CA CYS A 442 1.15 3.41 -20.34
C CYS A 442 0.09 4.45 -19.94
N ALA A 443 0.31 5.22 -18.86
CA ALA A 443 -0.71 6.09 -18.26
C ALA A 443 -1.44 7.00 -19.28
N ILE A 444 -0.68 7.64 -20.20
CA ILE A 444 -1.23 8.55 -21.22
C ILE A 444 -2.25 7.84 -22.13
N ILE A 445 -1.91 6.64 -22.60
CA ILE A 445 -2.76 5.87 -23.50
C ILE A 445 -3.96 5.32 -22.74
N ILE A 446 -3.75 4.83 -21.51
CA ILE A 446 -4.84 4.34 -20.67
C ILE A 446 -5.87 5.45 -20.44
N GLN A 447 -5.41 6.64 -20.04
CA GLN A 447 -6.27 7.78 -19.77
C GLN A 447 -7.01 8.26 -21.03
N LYS A 448 -6.34 8.28 -22.19
CA LYS A 448 -6.93 8.81 -23.43
C LYS A 448 -7.87 7.83 -24.12
N PHE A 449 -7.56 6.52 -24.09
CA PHE A 449 -8.24 5.53 -24.92
C PHE A 449 -8.93 4.40 -24.14
N CYS A 450 -8.51 4.12 -22.91
CA CYS A 450 -8.98 2.96 -22.14
C CYS A 450 -9.79 3.31 -20.89
N SER A 451 -10.07 4.59 -20.63
CA SER A 451 -10.78 5.06 -19.43
C SER A 451 -12.19 4.47 -19.26
N ASN A 452 -12.85 4.09 -20.36
CA ASN A 452 -14.23 3.56 -20.35
C ASN A 452 -14.29 2.02 -20.39
N GLU A 453 -13.14 1.34 -20.45
CA GLU A 453 -13.09 -0.11 -20.50
C GLU A 453 -13.22 -0.73 -19.10
N LYS A 454 -13.80 -1.94 -19.04
CA LYS A 454 -13.74 -2.71 -17.79
C LYS A 454 -12.28 -2.95 -17.43
N LYS A 455 -11.91 -2.84 -16.15
CA LYS A 455 -10.51 -2.85 -15.69
C LYS A 455 -9.71 -4.12 -16.12
N GLN A 456 -10.41 -5.23 -16.30
CA GLN A 456 -9.90 -6.51 -16.82
C GLN A 456 -9.59 -6.54 -18.34
N ASN A 457 -10.02 -5.52 -19.10
CA ASN A 457 -9.80 -5.36 -20.53
C ASN A 457 -8.70 -4.33 -20.88
N ILE A 458 -7.96 -3.82 -19.89
CA ILE A 458 -6.93 -2.80 -20.14
C ILE A 458 -5.87 -3.30 -21.13
N LEU A 459 -5.38 -4.54 -20.98
CA LEU A 459 -4.41 -5.13 -21.93
C LEU A 459 -4.97 -5.26 -23.35
N SER A 460 -6.24 -5.64 -23.51
CA SER A 460 -6.86 -5.77 -24.83
C SER A 460 -7.12 -4.40 -25.48
N CYS A 461 -7.46 -3.38 -24.68
CA CYS A 461 -7.52 -1.99 -25.13
C CYS A 461 -6.15 -1.46 -25.59
N LEU A 462 -5.11 -1.64 -24.77
CA LEU A 462 -3.76 -1.22 -25.10
C LEU A 462 -3.25 -1.92 -26.37
N ARG A 463 -3.55 -3.22 -26.53
CA ARG A 463 -3.21 -3.99 -27.73
C ARG A 463 -3.87 -3.41 -28.99
N ARG A 464 -5.14 -3.02 -28.94
CA ARG A 464 -5.84 -2.40 -30.08
C ARG A 464 -5.23 -1.04 -30.47
N ASN A 465 -4.65 -0.33 -29.51
CA ASN A 465 -4.07 1.00 -29.69
C ASN A 465 -2.53 1.01 -29.78
N ILE A 466 -1.87 -0.15 -29.92
CA ILE A 466 -0.40 -0.25 -29.90
C ILE A 466 0.29 0.55 -31.02
N ASN A 467 -0.36 0.66 -32.17
CA ASN A 467 0.17 1.33 -33.36
C ASN A 467 -0.19 2.83 -33.43
N GLN A 468 -0.82 3.40 -32.40
CA GLN A 468 -1.08 4.83 -32.36
C GLN A 468 0.25 5.60 -32.21
N ASP A 469 0.46 6.67 -32.98
CA ASP A 469 1.69 7.48 -32.95
C ASP A 469 1.99 8.04 -31.55
N ALA A 470 0.96 8.21 -30.73
CA ALA A 470 1.08 8.67 -29.34
C ALA A 470 1.61 7.61 -28.36
N MET A 471 1.82 6.36 -28.77
CA MET A 471 2.23 5.26 -27.89
C MET A 471 3.70 5.42 -27.42
N PRO A 472 3.96 5.62 -26.11
CA PRO A 472 5.33 5.73 -25.61
C PRO A 472 6.12 4.43 -25.82
N ASN A 473 7.39 4.53 -26.23
CA ASN A 473 8.25 3.34 -26.46
C ASN A 473 8.37 2.44 -25.21
N LEU A 474 8.41 3.04 -24.01
CA LEU A 474 8.41 2.29 -22.75
C LEU A 474 7.10 1.54 -22.52
N CYS A 475 5.94 2.15 -22.80
CA CYS A 475 4.66 1.46 -22.77
C CYS A 475 4.64 0.30 -23.76
N ARG A 476 5.10 0.54 -25.00
CA ARG A 476 5.14 -0.47 -26.05
C ARG A 476 5.95 -1.69 -25.61
N ARG A 477 7.14 -1.46 -25.02
CA ARG A 477 8.01 -2.52 -24.48
C ARG A 477 7.33 -3.34 -23.39
N VAL A 478 6.73 -2.69 -22.40
CA VAL A 478 6.04 -3.38 -21.31
C VAL A 478 4.84 -4.15 -21.83
N LEU A 479 4.03 -3.54 -22.71
CA LEU A 479 2.88 -4.20 -23.30
C LEU A 479 3.29 -5.44 -24.11
N TYR A 480 4.37 -5.37 -24.89
CA TYR A 480 4.92 -6.54 -25.58
C TYR A 480 5.21 -7.67 -24.60
N HIS A 481 5.97 -7.40 -23.53
CA HIS A 481 6.30 -8.39 -22.52
C HIS A 481 5.04 -9.01 -21.90
N ARG A 482 4.01 -8.21 -21.57
CA ARG A 482 2.76 -8.73 -20.99
C ARG A 482 1.94 -9.56 -21.97
N LEU A 483 1.87 -9.15 -23.23
CA LEU A 483 1.22 -9.94 -24.29
C LEU A 483 1.97 -11.25 -24.54
N MET A 484 3.28 -11.29 -24.36
CA MET A 484 4.08 -12.51 -24.50
C MET A 484 3.79 -13.49 -23.37
N VAL A 485 3.80 -13.02 -22.11
CA VAL A 485 3.42 -13.86 -20.95
C VAL A 485 1.95 -14.30 -21.05
N LEU A 486 1.03 -13.43 -21.48
CA LEU A 486 -0.38 -13.79 -21.71
C LEU A 486 -0.54 -14.97 -22.66
N ASN A 487 0.27 -15.03 -23.72
CA ASN A 487 0.18 -16.07 -24.73
C ASN A 487 1.12 -17.25 -24.48
N SER A 488 1.94 -17.23 -23.41
CA SER A 488 2.88 -18.32 -23.13
C SER A 488 2.19 -19.55 -22.53
N ASN A 489 1.01 -19.39 -21.95
CA ASN A 489 0.23 -20.49 -21.39
C ASN A 489 -1.26 -20.22 -21.63
N VAL A 490 -1.98 -21.23 -22.12
CA VAL A 490 -3.43 -21.14 -22.42
C VAL A 490 -4.24 -20.69 -21.20
N ILE A 491 -3.82 -21.05 -19.98
CA ILE A 491 -4.46 -20.68 -18.71
C ILE A 491 -4.47 -19.15 -18.49
N PHE A 492 -3.45 -18.44 -19.00
CA PHE A 492 -3.36 -16.99 -18.82
C PHE A 492 -4.23 -16.24 -19.83
N ASN A 493 -4.53 -16.84 -20.98
CA ASN A 493 -5.36 -16.24 -22.02
C ASN A 493 -6.83 -16.65 -21.86
N GLN A 494 -7.54 -16.00 -20.93
CA GLN A 494 -8.96 -16.27 -20.68
C GLN A 494 -9.83 -16.15 -21.93
N GLY A 495 -9.52 -15.19 -22.83
CA GLY A 495 -10.24 -15.05 -24.08
C GLY A 495 -10.05 -16.23 -25.03
N LEU A 496 -8.88 -16.86 -25.03
CA LEU A 496 -8.62 -18.07 -25.79
C LEU A 496 -9.38 -19.26 -25.19
N ILE A 497 -9.38 -19.40 -23.86
CA ILE A 497 -10.16 -20.44 -23.15
C ILE A 497 -11.64 -20.31 -23.50
N ASP A 498 -12.20 -19.11 -23.34
CA ASP A 498 -13.63 -18.85 -23.55
C ASP A 498 -14.09 -19.17 -24.99
N ASN A 499 -13.25 -18.89 -25.99
CA ASN A 499 -13.60 -19.09 -27.40
C ASN A 499 -13.22 -20.47 -27.95
N CYS A 500 -12.17 -21.08 -27.42
CA CYS A 500 -11.60 -22.35 -27.92
C CYS A 500 -11.76 -23.50 -26.92
N GLN A 501 -12.63 -23.38 -25.92
CA GLN A 501 -12.77 -24.35 -24.81
C GLN A 501 -12.87 -25.80 -25.28
N ARG A 502 -13.67 -26.06 -26.33
CA ARG A 502 -13.87 -27.41 -26.86
C ARG A 502 -12.59 -27.99 -27.46
N ASP A 503 -11.87 -27.19 -28.23
CA ASP A 503 -10.64 -27.61 -28.89
C ASP A 503 -9.51 -27.77 -27.86
N ILE A 504 -9.44 -26.87 -26.89
CA ILE A 504 -8.50 -26.95 -25.77
C ILE A 504 -8.73 -28.25 -24.97
N ASN A 505 -9.99 -28.55 -24.63
CA ASN A 505 -10.33 -29.77 -23.92
C ASN A 505 -10.06 -31.03 -24.76
N LYS A 506 -10.09 -30.95 -26.09
CA LYS A 506 -9.85 -32.10 -26.96
C LYS A 506 -8.37 -32.31 -27.28
N CYS A 507 -7.63 -31.23 -27.51
CA CYS A 507 -6.29 -31.23 -28.07
C CYS A 507 -5.19 -30.97 -27.04
N CYS A 508 -5.50 -30.29 -25.94
CA CYS A 508 -4.52 -29.86 -24.93
C CYS A 508 -4.75 -30.52 -23.56
N GLN A 509 -5.64 -31.51 -23.47
CA GLN A 509 -6.09 -32.05 -22.19
C GLN A 509 -4.96 -32.67 -21.35
N SER A 510 -4.05 -33.40 -21.99
CA SER A 510 -2.87 -33.98 -21.33
C SER A 510 -1.89 -32.92 -20.83
N GLU A 511 -1.79 -31.77 -21.50
CA GLU A 511 -0.85 -30.70 -21.16
C GLU A 511 -1.37 -29.79 -20.04
N ILE A 512 -2.70 -29.68 -19.92
CA ILE A 512 -3.39 -28.83 -18.93
C ILE A 512 -3.60 -29.56 -17.59
N TYR A 513 -3.88 -30.87 -17.61
CA TYR A 513 -4.22 -31.65 -16.41
C TYR A 513 -3.04 -32.37 -15.77
N ASP A 514 -2.00 -32.80 -16.50
CA ASP A 514 -0.80 -33.44 -15.90
C ASP A 514 0.13 -32.43 -15.19
N LYS A 515 -0.04 -31.13 -15.47
CA LYS A 515 0.64 -30.02 -14.76
C LYS A 515 -0.30 -29.25 -13.85
N GLY A 516 -1.34 -29.91 -13.35
CA GLY A 516 -2.25 -29.38 -12.36
C GLY A 516 -1.49 -28.87 -11.13
N PHE A 517 -1.43 -27.54 -11.01
CA PHE A 517 -1.28 -26.69 -9.83
C PHE A 517 -1.22 -27.40 -8.45
N ASN A 518 -0.19 -28.20 -8.18
CA ASN A 518 0.22 -28.54 -6.81
C ASN A 518 1.20 -27.44 -6.36
N GLU A 519 0.64 -26.31 -5.89
CA GLU A 519 1.43 -25.16 -5.43
C GLU A 519 2.29 -25.40 -4.18
N ASP A 520 2.18 -26.58 -3.56
CA ASP A 520 2.88 -26.93 -2.33
C ASP A 520 4.18 -27.71 -2.54
N ASN A 521 4.44 -28.21 -3.77
CA ASN A 521 5.70 -28.88 -4.11
C ASN A 521 6.41 -28.12 -5.23
N ALA A 522 7.07 -27.01 -4.87
CA ALA A 522 8.12 -26.43 -5.69
C ALA A 522 9.39 -27.27 -5.54
N ASP A 523 9.34 -28.53 -5.97
CA ASP A 523 10.55 -29.30 -6.24
C ASP A 523 10.98 -28.95 -7.67
N GLY A 524 12.11 -28.25 -7.74
CA GLY A 524 12.63 -27.72 -8.98
C GLY A 524 13.11 -28.83 -9.89
N ASN A 525 12.35 -29.16 -10.92
CA ASN A 525 12.85 -29.90 -12.08
C ASN A 525 12.00 -29.79 -13.36
N ASP A 526 11.20 -28.75 -13.52
CA ASP A 526 10.45 -28.53 -14.78
C ASP A 526 11.14 -27.49 -15.67
N ASN A 527 12.34 -27.84 -16.13
CA ASN A 527 13.01 -27.20 -17.26
C ASN A 527 12.75 -28.03 -18.52
N ASP A 528 12.05 -27.44 -19.51
CA ASP A 528 12.58 -27.30 -20.90
C ASP A 528 11.50 -27.07 -21.98
N THR A 529 10.22 -27.39 -21.77
CA THR A 529 9.26 -27.37 -22.91
C THR A 529 8.35 -26.13 -22.98
N GLU A 530 8.06 -25.45 -21.86
CA GLU A 530 7.06 -24.36 -21.82
C GLU A 530 7.56 -22.98 -22.28
N MET A 531 8.83 -22.84 -22.65
CA MET A 531 9.51 -21.54 -22.59
C MET A 531 9.93 -20.96 -23.95
N ILE A 532 9.67 -21.63 -25.06
CA ILE A 532 10.30 -21.27 -26.35
C ILE A 532 9.72 -19.97 -26.92
N ASP A 533 8.41 -19.73 -26.82
CA ASP A 533 7.82 -18.46 -27.25
C ASP A 533 8.21 -17.27 -26.37
N HIS A 534 8.28 -17.49 -25.04
CA HIS A 534 8.73 -16.47 -24.10
C HIS A 534 10.23 -16.15 -24.29
N ALA A 535 11.05 -17.19 -24.47
CA ALA A 535 12.47 -17.04 -24.79
C ALA A 535 12.67 -16.36 -26.14
N LEU A 536 11.83 -16.63 -27.14
CA LEU A 536 11.90 -16.01 -28.46
C LEU A 536 11.61 -14.52 -28.37
N ALA A 537 10.48 -14.21 -27.74
CA ALA A 537 10.04 -12.86 -27.40
C ALA A 537 11.12 -12.04 -26.73
N PHE A 538 11.72 -12.59 -25.66
CA PHE A 538 12.75 -11.91 -24.88
C PHE A 538 14.04 -11.74 -25.70
N ALA A 539 14.53 -12.81 -26.32
CA ALA A 539 15.76 -12.78 -27.10
C ALA A 539 15.68 -11.80 -28.28
N CYS A 540 14.49 -11.65 -28.87
CA CYS A 540 14.27 -10.82 -30.04
C CYS A 540 13.69 -9.43 -29.73
N GLN A 541 13.45 -9.07 -28.46
CA GLN A 541 12.75 -7.83 -28.12
C GLN A 541 13.43 -6.57 -28.68
N ALA A 542 14.75 -6.48 -28.53
CA ALA A 542 15.52 -5.36 -29.05
C ALA A 542 15.51 -5.32 -30.59
N ASP A 543 15.58 -6.49 -31.23
CA ASP A 543 15.54 -6.61 -32.70
C ASP A 543 14.18 -6.24 -33.27
N VAL A 544 13.08 -6.58 -32.58
CA VAL A 544 11.73 -6.14 -32.96
C VAL A 544 11.63 -4.62 -32.88
N LEU A 545 12.06 -4.01 -31.78
CA LEU A 545 12.02 -2.55 -31.62
C LEU A 545 12.92 -1.82 -32.61
N LYS A 546 14.01 -2.45 -33.06
CA LYS A 546 14.97 -1.85 -34.00
C LYS A 546 14.55 -2.00 -35.47
N TYR A 547 14.07 -3.19 -35.86
CA TYR A 547 13.88 -3.55 -37.27
C TYR A 547 12.41 -3.75 -37.66
N CYS A 548 11.54 -4.10 -36.72
CA CYS A 548 10.16 -4.51 -36.98
C CYS A 548 9.14 -3.70 -36.17
N ASN A 549 9.50 -2.48 -35.73
CA ASN A 549 8.66 -1.67 -34.83
C ASN A 549 7.33 -1.25 -35.46
N ASP A 550 7.29 -1.07 -36.78
CA ASP A 550 6.10 -0.64 -37.51
C ASP A 550 5.24 -1.83 -37.97
N ILE A 551 5.67 -3.06 -37.69
CA ILE A 551 4.94 -4.28 -38.06
C ILE A 551 3.86 -4.56 -37.01
N PRO A 552 2.58 -4.70 -37.40
CA PRO A 552 1.50 -5.00 -36.48
C PRO A 552 1.70 -6.32 -35.72
N ILE A 553 1.33 -6.31 -34.44
CA ILE A 553 1.46 -7.48 -33.55
C ILE A 553 0.41 -8.53 -33.87
N GLY A 554 0.83 -9.79 -33.87
CA GLY A 554 -0.04 -10.96 -34.07
C GLY A 554 0.12 -11.60 -35.44
N SER A 555 -0.58 -12.71 -35.65
CA SER A 555 -0.54 -13.50 -36.89
C SER A 555 0.87 -13.88 -37.35
N GLY A 556 1.85 -13.90 -36.45
CA GLY A 556 3.25 -14.22 -36.78
C GLY A 556 4.02 -13.16 -37.57
N LYS A 557 3.45 -11.98 -37.87
CA LYS A 557 4.06 -10.98 -38.78
C LYS A 557 5.41 -10.47 -38.32
N GLN A 558 5.56 -10.20 -37.03
CA GLN A 558 6.83 -9.75 -36.47
C GLN A 558 7.90 -10.85 -36.51
N VAL A 559 7.52 -12.09 -36.27
CA VAL A 559 8.43 -13.23 -36.40
C VAL A 559 8.85 -13.40 -37.86
N GLN A 560 7.92 -13.22 -38.81
CA GLN A 560 8.24 -13.23 -40.23
C GLN A 560 9.20 -12.10 -40.64
N CYS A 561 9.00 -10.88 -40.11
CA CYS A 561 9.92 -9.77 -40.30
C CYS A 561 11.33 -10.12 -39.77
N LEU A 562 11.44 -10.64 -38.55
CA LEU A 562 12.73 -11.04 -37.98
C LEU A 562 13.41 -12.16 -38.79
N LEU A 563 12.63 -13.13 -39.30
CA LEU A 563 13.15 -14.16 -40.19
C LEU A 563 13.69 -13.57 -41.50
N SER A 564 13.07 -12.52 -42.04
CA SER A 564 13.59 -11.81 -43.23
C SER A 564 14.86 -11.00 -42.97
N MET A 565 15.10 -10.59 -41.72
CA MET A 565 16.34 -9.89 -41.35
C MET A 565 17.56 -10.83 -41.35
N GLY A 566 17.35 -12.15 -41.33
CA GLY A 566 18.40 -13.14 -41.46
C GLY A 566 19.43 -13.01 -40.35
N LYS A 567 20.70 -12.74 -40.70
CA LYS A 567 21.83 -12.58 -39.76
C LYS A 567 21.93 -11.18 -39.11
N SER A 568 21.02 -10.26 -39.45
CA SER A 568 21.08 -8.87 -38.97
C SER A 568 20.53 -8.68 -37.56
N VAL A 569 19.84 -9.71 -37.03
CA VAL A 569 19.34 -9.75 -35.66
C VAL A 569 20.44 -10.18 -34.69
N THR A 570 20.22 -9.99 -33.39
CA THR A 570 21.17 -10.46 -32.38
C THR A 570 21.36 -11.98 -32.43
N SER A 571 22.56 -12.46 -32.08
CA SER A 571 22.86 -13.90 -32.03
C SER A 571 21.95 -14.67 -31.07
N GLN A 572 21.51 -14.01 -30.00
CA GLN A 572 20.55 -14.55 -29.05
C GLN A 572 19.17 -14.74 -29.71
N CYS A 573 18.65 -13.73 -30.43
CA CYS A 573 17.41 -13.83 -31.19
C CYS A 573 17.48 -14.90 -32.27
N GLN A 574 18.59 -14.95 -33.02
CA GLN A 574 18.81 -15.91 -34.10
C GLN A 574 18.68 -17.37 -33.60
N ASN A 575 19.33 -17.68 -32.48
CA ASN A 575 19.36 -19.03 -31.92
C ASN A 575 17.95 -19.49 -31.53
N ILE A 576 17.18 -18.63 -30.85
CA ILE A 576 15.82 -19.00 -30.46
C ILE A 576 14.86 -19.04 -31.66
N LEU A 577 15.02 -18.15 -32.65
CA LEU A 577 14.26 -18.21 -33.91
C LEU A 577 14.44 -19.56 -34.60
N GLN A 578 15.67 -20.06 -34.66
CA GLN A 578 15.97 -21.37 -35.26
C GLN A 578 15.30 -22.51 -34.49
N LYS A 579 15.42 -22.53 -33.15
CA LYS A 579 14.71 -23.53 -32.32
C LYS A 579 13.20 -23.50 -32.54
N ARG A 580 12.62 -22.31 -32.71
CA ARG A 580 11.19 -22.17 -33.00
C ARG A 580 10.83 -22.71 -34.39
N GLN A 581 11.66 -22.45 -35.40
CA GLN A 581 11.47 -23.01 -36.74
C GLN A 581 11.56 -24.54 -36.76
N GLU A 582 12.45 -25.14 -35.95
CA GLU A 582 12.55 -26.59 -35.80
C GLU A 582 11.27 -27.20 -35.22
N LEU A 583 10.63 -26.55 -34.25
CA LEU A 583 9.34 -27.00 -33.72
C LEU A 583 8.22 -26.96 -34.75
N TRP A 584 8.14 -25.91 -35.57
CA TRP A 584 7.11 -25.84 -36.62
C TRP A 584 7.28 -26.97 -37.63
N LYS A 585 8.53 -27.31 -37.97
CA LYS A 585 8.84 -28.45 -38.82
C LYS A 585 8.43 -29.77 -38.15
N SER A 586 8.70 -29.94 -36.86
CA SER A 586 8.43 -31.21 -36.17
C SER A 586 6.93 -31.45 -35.92
N ILE A 587 6.15 -30.41 -35.63
CA ILE A 587 4.72 -30.55 -35.27
C ILE A 587 3.81 -30.46 -36.51
N PHE A 588 4.10 -29.52 -37.41
CA PHE A 588 3.19 -29.15 -38.51
C PHE A 588 3.79 -29.42 -39.91
N ASN A 589 5.04 -29.88 -39.97
CA ASN A 589 5.78 -30.09 -41.22
C ASN A 589 5.80 -28.82 -42.11
N VAL A 590 6.01 -27.65 -41.50
CA VAL A 590 6.06 -26.35 -42.18
C VAL A 590 7.37 -25.62 -41.90
N ASN A 591 7.83 -24.83 -42.90
CA ASN A 591 9.13 -24.17 -42.85
C ASN A 591 9.08 -22.74 -42.29
N ASN A 592 7.92 -22.08 -42.37
CA ASN A 592 7.74 -20.70 -41.93
C ASN A 592 6.33 -20.47 -41.35
N VAL A 593 6.10 -19.28 -40.78
CA VAL A 593 4.84 -18.95 -40.11
C VAL A 593 3.67 -18.75 -41.09
N VAL A 594 3.93 -18.39 -42.35
CA VAL A 594 2.89 -18.23 -43.38
C VAL A 594 2.27 -19.60 -43.69
N ASP A 595 3.11 -20.59 -43.95
CA ASP A 595 2.68 -21.97 -44.20
C ASP A 595 1.88 -22.53 -43.01
N LEU A 596 2.32 -22.21 -41.79
CA LEU A 596 1.63 -22.59 -40.56
C LEU A 596 0.24 -21.93 -40.44
N THR A 597 0.15 -20.62 -40.70
CA THR A 597 -1.14 -19.90 -40.63
C THR A 597 -2.12 -20.37 -41.71
N GLU A 598 -1.63 -20.73 -42.89
CA GLU A 598 -2.42 -21.34 -43.97
C GLU A 598 -2.97 -22.71 -43.55
N GLN A 599 -2.13 -23.57 -42.94
CA GLN A 599 -2.56 -24.89 -42.45
C GLN A 599 -3.60 -24.79 -41.33
N ILE A 600 -3.38 -23.92 -40.33
CA ILE A 600 -4.35 -23.70 -39.23
C ILE A 600 -5.68 -23.15 -39.79
N ARG A 601 -5.61 -22.24 -40.77
CA ARG A 601 -6.81 -21.72 -41.44
C ARG A 601 -7.60 -22.82 -42.15
N LYS A 602 -6.91 -23.79 -42.76
CA LYS A 602 -7.54 -24.97 -43.39
C LYS A 602 -8.16 -25.93 -42.38
N SER A 603 -7.54 -26.14 -41.21
CA SER A 603 -8.07 -27.06 -40.19
C SER A 603 -9.33 -26.53 -39.48
N ASN A 604 -9.52 -25.21 -39.44
CA ASN A 604 -10.61 -24.54 -38.72
C ASN A 604 -12.00 -24.66 -39.41
N ASN A 605 -12.19 -25.59 -40.36
CA ASN A 605 -13.37 -25.62 -41.24
C ASN A 605 -14.21 -26.92 -41.21
N SER A 606 -14.14 -27.71 -40.13
CA SER A 606 -15.01 -28.89 -39.99
C SER A 606 -16.49 -28.56 -39.80
N SER A 607 -16.84 -27.30 -39.50
CA SER A 607 -18.22 -26.82 -39.36
C SER A 607 -18.93 -26.64 -40.72
N TYR A 608 -18.16 -26.29 -41.76
CA TYR A 608 -18.70 -26.04 -43.10
C TYR A 608 -19.25 -27.33 -43.73
N GLU A 609 -18.54 -28.44 -43.59
CA GLU A 609 -19.01 -29.71 -44.17
C GLU A 609 -20.33 -30.18 -43.56
N PHE A 610 -20.49 -30.03 -42.24
CA PHE A 610 -21.74 -30.39 -41.55
C PHE A 610 -22.91 -29.47 -41.93
N ILE A 611 -22.67 -28.16 -42.07
CA ILE A 611 -23.69 -27.20 -42.50
C ILE A 611 -24.12 -27.45 -43.95
N VAL A 612 -23.17 -27.74 -44.84
CA VAL A 612 -23.47 -28.07 -46.23
C VAL A 612 -24.31 -29.35 -46.32
N ILE A 613 -23.95 -30.40 -45.57
CA ILE A 613 -24.75 -31.64 -45.49
C ILE A 613 -26.15 -31.34 -44.96
N LEU A 614 -26.29 -30.51 -43.92
CA LEU A 614 -27.59 -30.16 -43.34
C LEU A 614 -28.46 -29.37 -44.34
N VAL A 615 -27.86 -28.43 -45.07
CA VAL A 615 -28.55 -27.67 -46.14
C VAL A 615 -28.99 -28.59 -47.26
N ILE A 616 -28.13 -29.53 -47.70
CA ILE A 616 -28.50 -30.53 -48.71
C ILE A 616 -29.69 -31.37 -48.22
N LEU A 617 -29.64 -31.89 -46.98
CA LEU A 617 -30.74 -32.68 -46.41
C LEU A 617 -32.04 -31.86 -46.28
N CYS A 618 -31.95 -30.60 -45.87
CA CYS A 618 -33.11 -29.70 -45.80
C CYS A 618 -33.69 -29.41 -47.20
N THR A 619 -32.85 -29.22 -48.22
CA THR A 619 -33.33 -29.01 -49.59
C THR A 619 -34.01 -30.25 -50.16
N VAL A 620 -33.48 -31.45 -49.91
CA VAL A 620 -34.10 -32.72 -50.31
C VAL A 620 -35.43 -32.93 -49.57
N PHE A 621 -35.48 -32.63 -48.27
CA PHE A 621 -36.71 -32.73 -47.47
C PHE A 621 -37.77 -31.75 -47.95
N MET A 622 -37.41 -30.49 -48.18
CA MET A 622 -38.32 -29.46 -48.70
C MET A 622 -38.81 -29.81 -50.11
N ALA A 623 -37.94 -30.30 -50.99
CA ALA A 623 -38.33 -30.79 -52.31
C ALA A 623 -39.30 -31.99 -52.21
N GLY A 624 -39.04 -32.92 -51.29
CA GLY A 624 -39.94 -34.04 -51.00
C GLY A 624 -41.31 -33.60 -50.48
N CYS A 625 -41.37 -32.59 -49.62
CA CYS A 625 -42.62 -32.02 -49.11
C CYS A 625 -43.42 -31.27 -50.20
N ILE A 626 -42.75 -30.59 -51.12
CA ILE A 626 -43.39 -29.87 -52.22
C ILE A 626 -43.91 -30.84 -53.29
N CYS A 627 -43.13 -31.85 -53.66
CA CYS A 627 -43.53 -32.87 -54.62
C CYS A 627 -44.61 -33.83 -54.06
N GLY A 628 -44.61 -34.09 -52.75
CA GLY A 628 -45.64 -34.91 -52.09
C GLY A 628 -47.03 -34.26 -52.03
N ARG A 629 -47.11 -32.93 -52.13
CA ARG A 629 -48.38 -32.18 -52.10
C ARG A 629 -49.12 -32.12 -53.43
N HIS A 630 -48.48 -32.43 -54.56
CA HIS A 630 -49.09 -32.34 -55.89
C HIS A 630 -49.91 -33.57 -56.31
N VAL A 631 -49.99 -34.63 -55.51
CA VAL A 631 -50.71 -35.88 -55.85
C VAL A 631 -52.06 -36.06 -55.14
N ARG A 632 -52.45 -35.17 -54.20
CA ARG A 632 -53.77 -35.27 -53.55
C ARG A 632 -54.38 -33.91 -53.25
N TYR A 633 -55.19 -33.38 -54.17
CA TYR A 633 -56.56 -32.91 -53.87
C TYR A 633 -57.25 -32.36 -55.13
N ASN A 634 -58.38 -32.95 -55.48
CA ASN A 634 -59.38 -32.38 -56.38
C ASN A 634 -60.74 -32.59 -55.71
N PRO A 635 -61.44 -31.55 -55.21
CA PRO A 635 -62.84 -31.66 -54.85
C PRO A 635 -63.70 -30.71 -55.68
N ILE A 636 -64.79 -31.26 -56.23
CA ILE A 636 -65.87 -30.57 -56.93
C ILE A 636 -66.93 -30.19 -55.89
N MET A 637 -67.45 -28.96 -55.93
CA MET A 637 -68.82 -28.63 -55.50
C MET A 637 -69.24 -27.28 -56.11
N ASN A 638 -70.43 -27.21 -56.73
CA ASN A 638 -71.18 -25.96 -56.84
C ASN A 638 -72.68 -26.14 -57.12
N TYR A 639 -73.41 -25.06 -56.80
CA TYR A 639 -74.86 -24.74 -56.79
C TYR A 639 -75.63 -25.10 -55.49
N ASP A 640 -76.30 -24.18 -54.78
CA ASP A 640 -76.92 -22.89 -55.12
C ASP A 640 -76.76 -21.76 -54.05
N ASN A 641 -76.32 -20.58 -54.53
CA ASN A 641 -76.83 -19.17 -54.40
C ASN A 641 -77.83 -18.74 -53.30
N PRO A 642 -77.92 -17.42 -52.90
CA PRO A 642 -78.00 -16.27 -53.85
C PRO A 642 -77.50 -14.84 -53.44
N ILE A 643 -77.19 -14.06 -54.50
CA ILE A 643 -77.63 -12.67 -54.82
C ILE A 643 -76.97 -11.42 -54.14
N THR A 644 -76.19 -10.71 -54.99
CA THR A 644 -76.03 -9.25 -55.27
C THR A 644 -76.03 -8.22 -54.14
N ILE A 645 -74.91 -7.52 -53.87
CA ILE A 645 -74.41 -6.26 -54.50
C ILE A 645 -75.36 -5.05 -54.26
N ASP A 646 -74.96 -4.06 -53.44
CA ASP A 646 -74.40 -2.79 -53.98
C ASP A 646 -73.80 -1.80 -52.94
N HIS A 647 -72.81 -1.06 -53.45
CA HIS A 647 -72.35 0.30 -53.19
C HIS A 647 -71.69 0.79 -51.88
N LYS A 648 -70.48 1.34 -52.13
CA LYS A 648 -69.66 2.35 -51.44
C LYS A 648 -68.78 1.96 -50.27
#